data_AF-A0A6J7C1P6-F1
#
_entry.id   AF-A0A6J7C1P6-F1
#
_cell.length_a   1.000
_cell.length_b   1.000
_cell.length_c   1.000
_cell.angle_alpha   90.00
_cell.angle_beta   90.00
_cell.angle_gamma   90.00
#
_symmetry.space_group_name_H-M   'P 1'
#
loop_
_entity.id
_entity.type
_entity.pdbx_description
1 polymer ?
#
loop_
_entity_poly.entity_id
_entity_poly.type
_entity_poly.pdbx_seq_one_letter_code
_entity_poly.pdbx_strand_id
1 'polypeptide(L)'
;MVARHNGIATELVSPQRVAELHPLATSDGLLGGMLHAEDGHVNPGRAALAFAKGAHTRGVTIREGVTVTGVQKTNGRITAVETDFGVVECENLVLAAGLWTRELAEKCGAMVPLYPAAHVHVTTDPIEGADVPLPVLRDLDGYLYVRGHNGSLVVGAFEPDGIPVDPRTLAKDFAFGEFDPDWEHFAAIKGFAEDRIPALKTANFSRFLNAPESFTPDASFCLGETAEVDGLWIAAGFNSQGIIYAPGAGRALAEWIVAGTPTYDVSGVDVQRFSKYQSNRPYLHERTTEGLGRLYAMHWPFLQPYTARNIRRSPLHERLDAAGAVFGELVGYERANWFAPTGVKREYEYSYQRQNWFEHSAAEHKAAREAVAVFDLSTFTKVEVAGPDALKVVQSVTTANLDVKIGRVVYTLMLNKGGGIELDGTITRLAEDRFLVVTPTASQTKTMAMFRRAARGNAAAVFDASAGLATIGIMGPNSRELLSRISPADLSTENQPWGTAREIEVGNGSALCLRVSFVGELGYELYPTADMAVSIYDSVIAAGADLGLRRAGYHALDSLRVEKGYRHLGHDIGPIDDPYQASLGFAVSLKKGDFVGRSAIEGKQNPDRRQVYIKLDKPEPLFVHDESILLDGKIIGHVTSGSYGHTIGGACGLGNIPADVPAGSNFIIDCAGVLVPATISDVPFYDPTNAKLKS
;
A
#
# COMPACT_ATOMS: atom_id res chain seq x y z
N MET A 1 15.92 -1.06 13.47
CA MET A 1 16.71 -1.31 12.24
C MET A 1 16.43 -0.24 11.21
N VAL A 2 15.17 -0.04 10.80
CA VAL A 2 14.73 1.03 9.87
C VAL A 2 15.23 2.43 10.27
N ALA A 3 15.10 2.81 11.54
CA ALA A 3 15.60 4.09 12.04
C ALA A 3 17.11 4.28 11.76
N ARG A 4 17.94 3.27 12.03
CA ARG A 4 19.39 3.32 11.77
C ARG A 4 19.69 3.39 10.28
N HIS A 5 18.96 2.65 9.44
CA HIS A 5 19.09 2.73 7.98
C HIS A 5 18.83 4.15 7.45
N ASN A 6 17.90 4.87 8.06
CA ASN A 6 17.55 6.25 7.73
C ASN A 6 18.38 7.30 8.48
N GLY A 7 19.47 6.91 9.14
CA GLY A 7 20.36 7.83 9.85
C GLY A 7 19.78 8.41 11.16
N ILE A 8 18.68 7.84 11.67
CA ILE A 8 18.08 8.25 12.93
C ILE A 8 18.78 7.53 14.09
N ALA A 9 19.45 8.32 14.94
CA ALA A 9 20.09 7.81 16.15
C ALA A 9 19.05 7.11 17.05
N THR A 10 19.30 5.82 17.33
CA THR A 10 18.36 4.97 18.08
C THR A 10 19.11 4.03 19.00
N GLU A 11 18.79 4.10 20.28
CA GLU A 11 19.35 3.27 21.35
C GLU A 11 18.25 2.37 21.95
N LEU A 12 18.55 1.09 22.13
CA LEU A 12 17.74 0.21 22.96
C LEU A 12 18.22 0.35 24.40
N VAL A 13 17.32 0.70 25.31
CA VAL A 13 17.65 1.01 26.71
C VAL A 13 17.01 0.00 27.65
N SER A 14 17.68 -0.28 28.77
CA SER A 14 17.14 -1.16 29.83
C SER A 14 15.97 -0.48 30.56
N PRO A 15 15.12 -1.26 31.26
CA PRO A 15 14.07 -0.72 32.13
C PRO A 15 14.58 0.32 33.14
N GLN A 16 15.74 0.07 33.75
CA GLN A 16 16.35 0.99 34.70
C GLN A 16 16.75 2.29 34.02
N ARG A 17 17.29 2.20 32.81
CA ARG A 17 17.67 3.38 32.02
C ARG A 17 16.45 4.21 31.63
N VAL A 18 15.30 3.60 31.37
CA VAL A 18 14.04 4.33 31.16
C VAL A 18 13.66 5.13 32.41
N ALA A 19 13.70 4.52 33.59
CA ALA A 19 13.40 5.21 34.86
C ALA A 19 14.41 6.32 35.19
N GLU A 20 15.69 6.16 34.85
CA GLU A 20 16.69 7.24 34.97
C GLU A 20 16.39 8.43 34.05
N LEU A 21 15.94 8.16 32.81
CA LEU A 21 15.64 9.18 31.81
C LEU A 21 14.31 9.91 32.09
N HIS A 22 13.33 9.19 32.64
CA HIS A 22 12.02 9.72 33.00
C HIS A 22 11.67 9.35 34.45
N PRO A 23 12.17 10.09 35.46
CA PRO A 23 12.08 9.72 36.89
C PRO A 23 10.67 9.53 37.45
N LEU A 24 9.66 10.08 36.79
CA LEU A 24 8.25 9.88 37.15
C LEU A 24 7.68 8.55 36.65
N ALA A 25 8.35 7.88 35.72
CA ALA A 25 7.92 6.60 35.17
C ALA A 25 8.56 5.43 35.92
N THR A 26 7.77 4.40 36.23
CA THR A 26 8.30 3.17 36.84
C THR A 26 8.93 2.25 35.78
N SER A 27 9.95 1.49 36.22
CA SER A 27 10.55 0.41 35.44
C SER A 27 9.80 -0.93 35.56
N ASP A 28 8.80 -1.01 36.45
CA ASP A 28 8.02 -2.22 36.66
C ASP A 28 7.28 -2.64 35.38
N GLY A 29 7.33 -3.94 35.09
CA GLY A 29 6.71 -4.54 33.91
C GLY A 29 7.39 -4.21 32.56
N LEU A 30 8.43 -3.36 32.53
CA LEU A 30 9.14 -3.05 31.28
C LEU A 30 10.11 -4.17 30.90
N LEU A 31 10.12 -4.52 29.62
CA LEU A 31 11.19 -5.32 29.02
C LEU A 31 12.37 -4.44 28.59
N GLY A 32 12.11 -3.18 28.24
CA GLY A 32 13.09 -2.21 27.79
C GLY A 32 12.40 -1.00 27.14
N GLY A 33 13.18 -0.13 26.51
CA GLY A 33 12.66 1.01 25.75
C GLY A 33 13.50 1.31 24.50
N MET A 34 12.96 2.16 23.62
CA MET A 34 13.67 2.69 22.47
C MET A 34 13.81 4.21 22.64
N LEU A 35 15.05 4.69 22.68
CA LEU A 35 15.37 6.11 22.84
C LEU A 35 15.74 6.74 21.49
N HIS A 36 15.02 7.79 21.14
CA HIS A 36 15.36 8.74 20.08
C HIS A 36 15.77 10.06 20.74
N ALA A 37 17.06 10.24 20.99
CA ALA A 37 17.57 11.36 21.79
C ALA A 37 17.34 12.74 21.15
N GLU A 38 17.11 12.79 19.84
CA GLU A 38 16.86 14.02 19.07
C GLU A 38 15.36 14.34 18.92
N ASP A 39 14.47 13.48 19.41
CA ASP A 39 13.01 13.72 19.37
C ASP A 39 12.58 14.72 20.47
N GLY A 40 11.35 15.22 20.38
CA GLY A 40 10.80 16.14 21.36
C GLY A 40 9.37 16.56 21.06
N HIS A 41 9.05 17.81 21.42
CA HIS A 41 7.74 18.39 21.17
C HIS A 41 7.86 19.88 20.86
N VAL A 42 6.86 20.43 20.17
CA VAL A 42 6.77 21.84 19.82
C VAL A 42 5.41 22.41 20.20
N ASN A 43 5.31 23.72 20.41
CA ASN A 43 4.02 24.38 20.49
C ASN A 43 3.45 24.55 19.06
N PRO A 44 2.32 23.90 18.71
CA PRO A 44 1.82 23.88 17.33
C PRO A 44 1.39 25.26 16.83
N GLY A 45 0.75 26.08 17.67
CA GLY A 45 0.34 27.43 17.29
C GLY A 45 1.53 28.34 16.97
N ARG A 46 2.59 28.29 17.78
CA ARG A 46 3.82 29.04 17.52
C ARG A 46 4.56 28.55 16.28
N ALA A 47 4.58 27.23 16.05
CA ALA A 47 5.18 26.66 14.84
C ALA A 47 4.44 27.14 13.57
N ALA A 48 3.11 27.10 13.57
CA ALA A 48 2.29 27.59 12.45
C ALA A 48 2.56 29.09 12.16
N LEU A 49 2.59 29.93 13.19
CA LEU A 49 2.92 31.36 13.05
C LEU A 49 4.34 31.58 12.52
N ALA A 50 5.31 30.77 12.95
CA ALA A 50 6.69 30.84 12.46
C ALA A 50 6.77 30.49 10.97
N PHE A 51 6.08 29.42 10.52
CA PHE A 51 5.98 29.07 9.10
C PHE A 51 5.28 30.17 8.29
N ALA A 52 4.15 30.69 8.77
CA ALA A 52 3.42 31.78 8.12
C ALA A 52 4.29 33.03 7.95
N LYS A 53 5.01 33.43 9.00
CA LYS A 53 5.97 34.54 8.94
C LYS A 53 7.08 34.27 7.93
N GLY A 54 7.67 33.07 7.94
CA GLY A 54 8.70 32.66 6.99
C GLY A 54 8.23 32.74 5.54
N ALA A 55 7.02 32.23 5.25
CA ALA A 55 6.40 32.29 3.93
C ALA A 55 6.13 33.74 3.50
N HIS A 56 5.54 34.55 4.39
CA HIS A 56 5.22 35.95 4.10
C HIS A 56 6.47 36.78 3.77
N THR A 57 7.56 36.61 4.52
CA THR A 57 8.83 37.31 4.25
C THR A 57 9.47 36.92 2.90
N ARG A 58 9.02 35.81 2.29
CA ARG A 58 9.44 35.33 0.97
C ARG A 58 8.42 35.67 -0.14
N GLY A 59 7.44 36.53 0.15
CA GLY A 59 6.47 37.03 -0.84
C GLY A 59 5.14 36.28 -0.88
N VAL A 60 4.90 35.32 0.01
CA VAL A 60 3.58 34.65 0.08
C VAL A 60 2.54 35.62 0.63
N THR A 61 1.42 35.73 -0.07
CA THR A 61 0.23 36.46 0.41
C THR A 61 -0.63 35.53 1.24
N ILE A 62 -0.88 35.89 2.50
CA ILE A 62 -1.77 35.17 3.41
C ILE A 62 -3.04 36.01 3.59
N ARG A 63 -4.20 35.40 3.36
CA ARG A 63 -5.52 36.03 3.57
C ARG A 63 -6.35 35.14 4.46
N GLU A 64 -6.74 35.67 5.61
CA GLU A 64 -7.65 35.02 6.56
C GLU A 64 -9.07 35.58 6.38
N GLY A 65 -10.08 34.85 6.86
CA GLY A 65 -11.48 35.24 6.69
C GLY A 65 -11.98 35.18 5.24
N VAL A 66 -11.32 34.41 4.38
CA VAL A 66 -11.69 34.17 2.99
C VAL A 66 -12.13 32.72 2.84
N THR A 67 -13.36 32.50 2.38
CA THR A 67 -13.94 31.17 2.21
C THR A 67 -13.79 30.71 0.77
N VAL A 68 -13.20 29.53 0.56
CA VAL A 68 -13.23 28.88 -0.75
C VAL A 68 -14.62 28.30 -1.01
N THR A 69 -15.24 28.69 -2.12
CA THR A 69 -16.60 28.29 -2.51
C THR A 69 -16.63 27.32 -3.69
N GLY A 70 -15.59 27.32 -4.53
CA GLY A 70 -15.51 26.48 -5.73
C GLY A 70 -14.18 26.60 -6.47
N VAL A 71 -14.11 26.00 -7.66
CA VAL A 71 -12.94 26.06 -8.55
C VAL A 71 -13.39 26.15 -10.00
N GLN A 72 -12.59 26.84 -10.81
CA GLN A 72 -12.73 26.85 -12.26
C GLN A 72 -11.78 25.85 -12.89
N LYS A 73 -12.27 25.19 -13.96
CA LYS A 73 -11.55 24.12 -14.65
C LYS A 73 -11.67 24.28 -16.16
N THR A 74 -10.59 23.99 -16.86
CA THR A 74 -10.57 23.86 -18.33
C THR A 74 -9.96 22.52 -18.69
N ASN A 75 -10.66 21.72 -19.51
CA ASN A 75 -10.21 20.38 -19.93
C ASN A 75 -9.79 19.44 -18.77
N GLY A 76 -10.47 19.55 -17.63
CA GLY A 76 -10.19 18.75 -16.44
C GLY A 76 -9.02 19.23 -15.58
N ARG A 77 -8.43 20.39 -15.89
CA ARG A 77 -7.35 21.02 -15.13
C ARG A 77 -7.83 22.27 -14.39
N ILE A 78 -7.35 22.49 -13.16
CA ILE A 78 -7.57 23.73 -12.39
C ILE A 78 -7.03 24.95 -13.15
N THR A 79 -7.82 26.02 -13.16
CA THR A 79 -7.41 27.34 -13.69
C THR A 79 -7.64 28.50 -12.70
N ALA A 80 -8.54 28.34 -11.73
CA ALA A 80 -8.75 29.32 -10.67
C ALA A 80 -9.48 28.70 -9.46
N VAL A 81 -9.37 29.37 -8.32
CA VAL A 81 -10.18 29.12 -7.11
C VAL A 81 -11.20 30.24 -6.94
N GLU A 82 -12.44 29.86 -6.61
CA GLU A 82 -13.54 30.79 -6.35
C GLU A 82 -13.66 31.01 -4.84
N THR A 83 -13.76 32.28 -4.43
CA THR A 83 -13.89 32.66 -3.02
C THR A 83 -14.95 33.73 -2.83
N ASP A 84 -15.36 33.95 -1.58
CA ASP A 84 -16.19 35.10 -1.19
C ASP A 84 -15.50 36.47 -1.35
N PHE A 85 -14.17 36.48 -1.52
CA PHE A 85 -13.36 37.66 -1.81
C PHE A 85 -13.15 37.89 -3.33
N GLY A 86 -13.55 36.95 -4.18
CA GLY A 86 -13.35 36.98 -5.63
C GLY A 86 -12.62 35.75 -6.16
N VAL A 87 -12.33 35.77 -7.45
CA VAL A 87 -11.63 34.66 -8.14
C VAL A 87 -10.12 34.87 -8.09
N VAL A 88 -9.38 33.82 -7.77
CA VAL A 88 -7.90 33.82 -7.78
C VAL A 88 -7.42 32.81 -8.81
N GLU A 89 -6.79 33.29 -9.88
CA GLU A 89 -6.21 32.44 -10.92
C GLU A 89 -5.04 31.61 -10.37
N CYS A 90 -5.01 30.32 -10.71
CA CYS A 90 -3.94 29.41 -10.31
C CYS A 90 -3.87 28.18 -11.22
N GLU A 91 -2.67 27.66 -11.43
CA GLU A 91 -2.44 26.42 -12.17
C GLU A 91 -2.39 25.18 -11.26
N ASN A 92 -2.14 25.41 -9.97
CA ASN A 92 -2.07 24.40 -8.93
C ASN A 92 -2.81 24.90 -7.68
N LEU A 93 -3.68 24.07 -7.13
CA LEU A 93 -4.42 24.29 -5.89
C LEU A 93 -4.11 23.16 -4.92
N VAL A 94 -3.64 23.49 -3.71
CA VAL A 94 -3.40 22.51 -2.64
C VAL A 94 -4.49 22.63 -1.58
N LEU A 95 -5.24 21.54 -1.35
CA LEU A 95 -6.20 21.45 -0.26
C LEU A 95 -5.49 20.88 0.98
N ALA A 96 -5.20 21.79 1.93
CA ALA A 96 -4.65 21.50 3.24
C ALA A 96 -5.62 21.91 4.37
N ALA A 97 -6.92 21.67 4.17
CA ALA A 97 -8.01 22.20 4.99
C ALA A 97 -8.37 21.30 6.20
N GLY A 98 -7.43 20.46 6.66
CA GLY A 98 -7.66 19.53 7.76
C GLY A 98 -8.90 18.65 7.54
N LEU A 99 -9.78 18.58 8.54
CA LEU A 99 -11.01 17.78 8.50
C LEU A 99 -11.99 18.20 7.40
N TRP A 100 -11.94 19.47 6.95
CA TRP A 100 -12.82 20.01 5.91
C TRP A 100 -12.40 19.66 4.48
N THR A 101 -11.25 18.99 4.33
CA THR A 101 -10.69 18.70 3.00
C THR A 101 -11.59 17.79 2.18
N ARG A 102 -12.32 16.85 2.81
CA ARG A 102 -13.26 15.96 2.10
C ARG A 102 -14.36 16.75 1.40
N GLU A 103 -15.12 17.54 2.14
CA GLU A 103 -16.24 18.33 1.61
C GLU A 103 -15.75 19.36 0.59
N LEU A 104 -14.57 19.95 0.80
CA LEU A 104 -13.99 20.90 -0.13
C LEU A 104 -13.52 20.21 -1.43
N ALA A 105 -12.88 19.05 -1.35
CA ALA A 105 -12.48 18.27 -2.52
C ALA A 105 -13.69 17.81 -3.34
N GLU A 106 -14.78 17.41 -2.68
CA GLU A 106 -16.04 17.02 -3.34
C GLU A 106 -16.60 18.18 -4.18
N LYS A 107 -16.59 19.41 -3.66
CA LYS A 107 -16.96 20.62 -4.43
C LYS A 107 -16.00 20.89 -5.60
N CYS A 108 -14.73 20.51 -5.48
CA CYS A 108 -13.76 20.63 -6.55
C CYS A 108 -13.93 19.53 -7.62
N GLY A 109 -14.71 18.48 -7.33
CA GLY A 109 -14.92 17.33 -8.20
C GLY A 109 -13.90 16.21 -8.02
N ALA A 110 -13.24 16.14 -6.86
CA ALA A 110 -12.31 15.09 -6.50
C ALA A 110 -12.75 14.35 -5.24
N MET A 111 -12.20 13.15 -5.04
CA MET A 111 -12.53 12.28 -3.93
C MET A 111 -11.37 12.18 -2.95
N VAL A 112 -11.64 12.43 -1.66
CA VAL A 112 -10.67 12.25 -0.56
C VAL A 112 -11.39 11.58 0.62
N PRO A 113 -10.97 10.38 1.07
CA PRO A 113 -11.67 9.65 2.11
C PRO A 113 -11.17 10.08 3.50
N LEU A 114 -11.82 11.10 4.09
CA LEU A 114 -11.51 11.57 5.44
C LEU A 114 -12.74 11.52 6.34
N TYR A 115 -12.55 11.17 7.60
CA TYR A 115 -13.60 11.20 8.61
C TYR A 115 -13.07 11.66 9.96
N PRO A 116 -13.82 12.49 10.71
CA PRO A 116 -13.35 12.92 12.01
C PRO A 116 -13.53 11.82 13.07
N ALA A 117 -12.60 11.74 14.03
CA ALA A 117 -12.78 11.03 15.29
C ALA A 117 -12.48 11.97 16.46
N ALA A 118 -13.14 11.77 17.59
CA ALA A 118 -12.81 12.46 18.82
C ALA A 118 -11.45 11.95 19.34
N HIS A 119 -10.57 12.86 19.73
CA HIS A 119 -9.29 12.55 20.36
C HIS A 119 -9.15 13.33 21.65
N VAL A 120 -8.62 12.65 22.68
CA VAL A 120 -8.60 13.17 24.05
C VAL A 120 -7.17 13.29 24.59
N HIS A 121 -6.92 14.39 25.31
CA HIS A 121 -5.78 14.46 26.21
C HIS A 121 -6.10 15.30 27.45
N VAL A 122 -5.54 14.90 28.58
CA VAL A 122 -5.69 15.60 29.86
C VAL A 122 -4.39 16.28 30.25
N THR A 123 -4.48 17.34 31.05
CA THR A 123 -3.34 18.02 31.66
C THR A 123 -3.53 17.98 33.16
N THR A 124 -2.46 17.68 33.89
CA THR A 124 -2.47 17.68 35.35
C THR A 124 -2.31 19.10 35.90
N ASP A 125 -2.57 19.29 37.19
CA ASP A 125 -1.90 20.34 37.95
C ASP A 125 -0.37 20.08 38.00
N PRO A 126 0.47 21.04 38.41
CA PRO A 126 1.89 20.81 38.55
C PRO A 126 2.20 19.61 39.45
N ILE A 127 3.14 18.76 39.01
CA ILE A 127 3.59 17.55 39.71
C ILE A 127 5.08 17.72 40.05
N GLU A 128 5.46 17.37 41.28
CA GLU A 128 6.86 17.36 41.70
C GLU A 128 7.70 16.48 40.77
N GLY A 129 8.78 17.02 40.20
CA GLY A 129 9.65 16.33 39.24
C GLY A 129 9.25 16.48 37.76
N ALA A 130 8.14 17.16 37.45
CA ALA A 130 7.76 17.52 36.08
C ALA A 130 8.23 18.93 35.66
N ASP A 131 8.98 19.62 36.52
CA ASP A 131 9.59 20.94 36.29
C ASP A 131 10.91 20.89 35.52
N VAL A 132 11.47 19.69 35.33
CA VAL A 132 12.62 19.42 34.46
C VAL A 132 12.19 18.97 33.07
N PRO A 133 13.03 19.15 32.03
CA PRO A 133 12.77 18.56 30.72
C PRO A 133 12.72 17.04 30.79
N LEU A 134 11.56 16.46 30.52
CA LEU A 134 11.35 15.02 30.45
C LEU A 134 11.26 14.59 28.97
N PRO A 135 11.87 13.46 28.58
CA PRO A 135 11.63 12.86 27.27
C PRO A 135 10.13 12.60 27.06
N VAL A 136 9.66 12.70 25.81
CA VAL A 136 8.31 12.26 25.50
C VAL A 136 8.25 10.74 25.69
N LEU A 137 7.38 10.29 26.59
CA LEU A 137 7.15 8.88 26.85
C LEU A 137 6.00 8.39 25.97
N ARG A 138 6.18 7.25 25.31
CA ARG A 138 5.10 6.51 24.64
C ARG A 138 5.06 5.11 25.22
N ASP A 139 3.91 4.73 25.77
CA ASP A 139 3.63 3.37 26.21
C ASP A 139 2.63 2.78 25.20
N LEU A 140 3.15 1.95 24.29
CA LEU A 140 2.38 1.39 23.18
C LEU A 140 1.38 0.34 23.68
N ASP A 141 1.76 -0.47 24.67
CA ASP A 141 0.89 -1.48 25.28
C ASP A 141 -0.26 -0.82 26.05
N GLY A 142 0.00 0.32 26.68
CA GLY A 142 -0.99 1.16 27.37
C GLY A 142 -1.73 2.15 26.47
N TYR A 143 -1.45 2.21 25.17
CA TYR A 143 -2.06 3.13 24.20
C TYR A 143 -1.97 4.62 24.59
N LEU A 144 -0.86 5.05 25.20
CA LEU A 144 -0.74 6.41 25.74
C LEU A 144 0.60 7.08 25.45
N TYR A 145 0.58 8.41 25.45
CA TYR A 145 1.79 9.23 25.47
C TYR A 145 1.75 10.26 26.58
N VAL A 146 2.93 10.59 27.11
CA VAL A 146 3.11 11.57 28.17
C VAL A 146 4.23 12.52 27.81
N ARG A 147 4.00 13.81 28.06
CA ARG A 147 5.03 14.84 27.95
C ARG A 147 4.91 15.89 29.06
N GLY A 148 6.04 16.50 29.40
CA GLY A 148 6.07 17.67 30.28
C GLY A 148 5.38 18.89 29.68
N HIS A 149 4.80 19.72 30.54
CA HIS A 149 4.24 21.02 30.19
C HIS A 149 4.25 21.98 31.39
N ASN A 150 5.26 22.85 31.49
CA ASN A 150 5.36 23.88 32.53
C ASN A 150 5.18 23.35 33.96
N GLY A 151 5.88 22.28 34.33
CA GLY A 151 5.74 21.64 35.64
C GLY A 151 4.56 20.66 35.75
N SER A 152 3.71 20.55 34.73
CA SER A 152 2.58 19.60 34.65
C SER A 152 2.88 18.48 33.66
N LEU A 153 2.04 17.44 33.63
CA LEU A 153 2.07 16.40 32.61
C LEU A 153 0.85 16.53 31.69
N VAL A 154 1.09 16.32 30.39
CA VAL A 154 0.02 16.10 29.40
C VAL A 154 0.00 14.62 29.08
N VAL A 155 -1.15 13.99 29.27
CA VAL A 155 -1.40 12.56 29.03
C VAL A 155 -2.46 12.44 27.93
N GLY A 156 -2.09 11.86 26.79
CA GLY A 156 -3.01 11.61 25.69
C GLY A 156 -3.10 10.13 25.34
N ALA A 157 -4.17 9.76 24.64
CA ALA A 157 -4.56 8.38 24.39
C ALA A 157 -4.74 8.11 22.90
N PHE A 158 -4.30 6.95 22.44
CA PHE A 158 -4.70 6.37 21.16
C PHE A 158 -5.43 5.06 21.40
N GLU A 159 -6.59 5.15 22.05
CA GLU A 159 -7.37 3.99 22.47
C GLU A 159 -7.73 3.05 21.30
N PRO A 160 -7.87 1.73 21.56
CA PRO A 160 -8.14 0.74 20.51
C PRO A 160 -9.35 1.06 19.63
N ASP A 161 -10.43 1.52 20.26
CA ASP A 161 -11.69 1.87 19.61
C ASP A 161 -11.91 3.39 19.70
N GLY A 162 -11.60 4.09 18.61
CA GLY A 162 -11.86 5.53 18.49
C GLY A 162 -13.36 5.81 18.34
N ILE A 163 -13.77 7.04 18.67
CA ILE A 163 -15.15 7.51 18.53
C ILE A 163 -15.28 8.34 17.25
N PRO A 164 -15.86 7.80 16.15
CA PRO A 164 -16.10 8.59 14.95
C PRO A 164 -17.11 9.70 15.22
N VAL A 165 -16.85 10.89 14.69
CA VAL A 165 -17.73 12.05 14.81
C VAL A 165 -18.35 12.33 13.47
N ASP A 166 -19.68 12.45 13.40
CA ASP A 166 -20.34 12.86 12.17
C ASP A 166 -19.99 14.33 11.85
N PRO A 167 -19.28 14.63 10.76
CA PRO A 167 -18.89 16.00 10.44
C PRO A 167 -20.08 16.94 10.23
N ARG A 168 -21.29 16.40 10.01
CA ARG A 168 -22.53 17.20 9.87
C ARG A 168 -23.02 17.77 11.21
N THR A 169 -22.58 17.23 12.33
CA THR A 169 -22.91 17.76 13.66
C THR A 169 -21.99 18.90 14.07
N LEU A 170 -20.89 19.12 13.33
CA LEU A 170 -19.98 20.24 13.53
C LEU A 170 -20.55 21.51 12.88
N ALA A 171 -20.45 22.63 13.59
CA ALA A 171 -20.77 23.93 13.01
C ALA A 171 -19.85 24.23 11.82
N LYS A 172 -20.36 24.91 10.79
CA LYS A 172 -19.56 25.21 9.58
C LYS A 172 -18.37 26.12 9.87
N ASP A 173 -18.48 26.94 10.89
CA ASP A 173 -17.49 27.86 11.43
C ASP A 173 -16.78 27.30 12.66
N PHE A 174 -16.86 25.98 12.90
CA PHE A 174 -16.16 25.33 14.01
C PHE A 174 -14.65 25.55 13.88
N ALA A 175 -14.13 26.42 14.75
CA ALA A 175 -12.73 26.80 14.85
C ALA A 175 -12.37 26.94 16.33
N PHE A 176 -11.25 26.34 16.74
CA PHE A 176 -10.82 26.30 18.14
C PHE A 176 -11.89 25.72 19.10
N GLY A 177 -12.81 24.91 18.58
CA GLY A 177 -13.86 24.28 19.36
C GLY A 177 -13.39 22.98 20.01
N GLU A 178 -13.96 22.67 21.16
CA GLU A 178 -13.75 21.44 21.93
C GLU A 178 -15.12 20.80 22.19
N PHE A 179 -15.17 19.48 22.31
CA PHE A 179 -16.34 18.74 22.81
C PHE A 179 -16.36 18.74 24.34
N ASP A 180 -17.49 18.36 24.92
CA ASP A 180 -17.57 18.15 26.36
C ASP A 180 -16.55 17.07 26.81
N PRO A 181 -15.98 17.21 28.02
CA PRO A 181 -15.09 16.20 28.58
C PRO A 181 -15.75 14.83 28.66
N ASP A 182 -15.07 13.81 28.14
CA ASP A 182 -15.52 12.40 28.20
C ASP A 182 -14.58 11.59 29.09
N TRP A 183 -14.84 11.66 30.40
CA TRP A 183 -14.04 10.96 31.40
C TRP A 183 -14.23 9.45 31.39
N GLU A 184 -15.36 8.95 30.88
CA GLU A 184 -15.60 7.51 30.75
C GLU A 184 -14.71 6.93 29.65
N HIS A 185 -14.63 7.61 28.51
CA HIS A 185 -13.72 7.27 27.43
C HIS A 185 -12.25 7.29 27.88
N PHE A 186 -11.85 8.34 28.59
CA PHE A 186 -10.48 8.43 29.14
C PHE A 186 -10.20 7.40 30.24
N ALA A 187 -11.21 6.92 30.98
CA ALA A 187 -11.00 5.96 32.06
C ALA A 187 -10.39 4.62 31.58
N ALA A 188 -10.65 4.24 30.33
CA ALA A 188 -10.10 3.02 29.72
C ALA A 188 -8.56 3.01 29.68
N ILE A 189 -7.94 4.17 29.51
CA ILE A 189 -6.46 4.31 29.43
C ILE A 189 -5.84 4.88 30.71
N LYS A 190 -6.64 5.54 31.56
CA LYS A 190 -6.17 6.17 32.80
C LYS A 190 -5.43 5.19 33.70
N GLY A 191 -5.92 3.95 33.85
CA GLY A 191 -5.27 2.93 34.67
C GLY A 191 -3.85 2.60 34.20
N PHE A 192 -3.65 2.45 32.88
CA PHE A 192 -2.33 2.23 32.29
C PHE A 192 -1.40 3.43 32.52
N ALA A 193 -1.92 4.65 32.39
CA ALA A 193 -1.14 5.86 32.66
C ALA A 193 -0.68 5.90 34.13
N GLU A 194 -1.58 5.58 35.06
CA GLU A 194 -1.30 5.54 36.50
C GLU A 194 -0.31 4.45 36.89
N ASP A 195 -0.36 3.29 36.23
CA ASP A 195 0.59 2.22 36.46
C ASP A 195 1.97 2.55 35.89
N ARG A 196 2.03 3.21 34.72
CA ARG A 196 3.30 3.67 34.15
C ARG A 196 3.90 4.85 34.91
N ILE A 197 3.08 5.80 35.37
CA ILE A 197 3.47 7.01 36.09
C ILE A 197 2.69 7.08 37.42
N PRO A 198 3.22 6.50 38.50
CA PRO A 198 2.53 6.39 39.79
C PRO A 198 2.05 7.73 40.37
N ALA A 199 2.75 8.84 40.08
CA ALA A 199 2.36 10.18 40.51
C ALA A 199 0.96 10.60 40.00
N LEU A 200 0.48 10.02 38.89
CA LEU A 200 -0.85 10.30 38.35
C LEU A 200 -1.99 9.78 39.26
N LYS A 201 -1.74 8.78 40.11
CA LYS A 201 -2.76 8.19 41.02
C LYS A 201 -3.35 9.20 42.00
N THR A 202 -2.58 10.23 42.35
CA THR A 202 -2.99 11.30 43.27
C THR A 202 -3.02 12.67 42.60
N ALA A 203 -2.70 12.75 41.30
CA ALA A 203 -2.70 14.00 40.57
C ALA A 203 -4.14 14.46 40.28
N ASN A 204 -4.35 15.77 40.33
CA ASN A 204 -5.57 16.38 39.82
C ASN A 204 -5.40 16.69 38.33
N PHE A 205 -6.46 16.43 37.54
CA PHE A 205 -6.49 16.78 36.11
C PHE A 205 -7.19 18.13 35.94
N SER A 206 -6.42 19.16 35.59
CA SER A 206 -6.86 20.55 35.53
C SER A 206 -7.50 20.94 34.19
N ARG A 207 -7.21 20.20 33.12
CA ARG A 207 -7.78 20.41 31.79
C ARG A 207 -8.05 19.08 31.09
N PHE A 208 -9.19 19.01 30.41
CA PHE A 208 -9.55 17.93 29.49
C PHE A 208 -9.76 18.56 28.12
N LEU A 209 -8.96 18.18 27.12
CA LEU A 209 -9.22 18.52 25.73
C LEU A 209 -9.87 17.32 25.04
N ASN A 210 -11.02 17.56 24.43
CA ASN A 210 -11.68 16.64 23.53
C ASN A 210 -11.93 17.37 22.21
N ALA A 211 -11.38 16.93 21.09
CA ALA A 211 -11.53 17.63 19.82
C ALA A 211 -11.57 16.66 18.63
N PRO A 212 -12.19 17.05 17.50
CA PRO A 212 -12.21 16.22 16.32
C PRO A 212 -10.87 16.28 15.58
N GLU A 213 -10.39 15.12 15.17
CA GLU A 213 -9.21 14.93 14.35
C GLU A 213 -9.52 14.15 13.09
N SER A 214 -8.81 14.41 12.00
CA SER A 214 -9.13 13.85 10.68
C SER A 214 -8.37 12.55 10.42
N PHE A 215 -9.12 11.47 10.17
CA PHE A 215 -8.59 10.15 9.90
C PHE A 215 -8.86 9.66 8.48
N THR A 216 -7.91 8.92 7.93
CA THR A 216 -8.02 8.17 6.67
C THR A 216 -8.34 6.70 6.94
N PRO A 217 -8.85 5.95 5.95
CA PRO A 217 -9.18 4.54 6.11
C PRO A 217 -8.03 3.62 6.53
N ASP A 218 -6.79 3.98 6.24
CA ASP A 218 -5.60 3.16 6.49
C ASP A 218 -4.66 3.73 7.56
N ALA A 219 -5.07 4.83 8.22
CA ALA A 219 -4.25 5.57 9.17
C ALA A 219 -2.92 6.14 8.59
N SER A 220 -2.81 6.27 7.27
CA SER A 220 -1.75 7.03 6.58
C SER A 220 -2.30 8.31 5.96
N PHE A 221 -1.55 9.41 5.94
CA PHE A 221 -2.07 10.67 5.41
C PHE A 221 -2.24 10.68 3.88
N CYS A 222 -2.96 11.66 3.36
CA CYS A 222 -3.15 11.87 1.92
C CYS A 222 -2.24 12.99 1.42
N LEU A 223 -1.39 12.66 0.46
CA LEU A 223 -0.48 13.58 -0.24
C LEU A 223 -0.56 13.35 -1.76
N GLY A 224 -0.51 14.42 -2.55
CA GLY A 224 -0.33 14.31 -4.01
C GLY A 224 -1.50 14.81 -4.86
N GLU A 225 -1.35 14.71 -6.18
CA GLU A 225 -2.34 15.18 -7.15
C GLU A 225 -3.54 14.23 -7.22
N THR A 226 -4.76 14.76 -7.25
CA THR A 226 -5.98 13.95 -7.38
C THR A 226 -6.05 13.25 -8.73
N ALA A 227 -6.77 12.13 -8.79
CA ALA A 227 -6.98 11.38 -10.03
C ALA A 227 -7.97 12.07 -10.99
N GLU A 228 -8.93 12.81 -10.42
CA GLU A 228 -10.06 13.38 -11.13
C GLU A 228 -9.77 14.76 -11.76
N VAL A 229 -8.95 15.57 -11.10
CA VAL A 229 -8.71 16.96 -11.48
C VAL A 229 -7.22 17.27 -11.50
N ASP A 230 -6.69 17.61 -12.67
CA ASP A 230 -5.28 17.95 -12.83
C ASP A 230 -4.99 19.31 -12.18
N GLY A 231 -3.85 19.44 -11.50
CA GLY A 231 -3.48 20.63 -10.74
C GLY A 231 -4.21 20.76 -9.39
N LEU A 232 -5.06 19.80 -9.00
CA LEU A 232 -5.63 19.75 -7.65
C LEU A 232 -4.83 18.76 -6.80
N TRP A 233 -4.26 19.24 -5.71
CA TRP A 233 -3.36 18.51 -4.82
C TRP A 233 -3.93 18.43 -3.40
N ILE A 234 -3.63 17.35 -2.69
CA ILE A 234 -4.11 17.12 -1.33
C ILE A 234 -2.92 17.05 -0.37
N ALA A 235 -3.09 17.63 0.82
CA ALA A 235 -2.23 17.47 1.99
C ALA A 235 -3.11 17.44 3.24
N ALA A 236 -3.72 16.30 3.56
CA ALA A 236 -4.74 16.20 4.61
C ALA A 236 -4.83 14.79 5.22
N GLY A 237 -5.66 14.63 6.26
CA GLY A 237 -5.88 13.35 6.91
C GLY A 237 -4.66 12.86 7.69
N PHE A 238 -4.03 13.75 8.46
CA PHE A 238 -2.80 13.43 9.16
C PHE A 238 -2.95 12.54 10.41
N ASN A 239 -4.13 11.98 10.69
CA ASN A 239 -4.37 10.96 11.71
C ASN A 239 -3.74 11.32 13.07
N SER A 240 -4.01 12.52 13.60
CA SER A 240 -3.40 13.01 14.85
C SER A 240 -1.87 13.15 14.88
N GLN A 241 -1.22 13.06 13.72
CA GLN A 241 0.24 13.17 13.56
C GLN A 241 0.63 14.36 12.67
N GLY A 242 -0.27 15.31 12.47
CA GLY A 242 -0.05 16.46 11.58
C GLY A 242 1.14 17.34 11.99
N ILE A 243 1.38 17.51 13.28
CA ILE A 243 2.48 18.36 13.77
C ILE A 243 3.84 17.76 13.45
N ILE A 244 4.00 16.43 13.61
CA ILE A 244 5.27 15.75 13.35
C ILE A 244 5.54 15.61 11.85
N TYR A 245 4.49 15.37 11.03
CA TYR A 245 4.66 15.19 9.58
C TYR A 245 4.66 16.48 8.76
N ALA A 246 4.04 17.57 9.22
CA ALA A 246 3.84 18.78 8.41
C ALA A 246 5.10 19.32 7.73
N PRO A 247 6.28 19.42 8.40
CA PRO A 247 7.49 19.93 7.74
C PRO A 247 7.96 19.03 6.59
N GLY A 248 7.97 17.71 6.81
CA GLY A 248 8.40 16.72 5.81
C GLY A 248 7.41 16.61 4.66
N ALA A 249 6.11 16.48 4.97
CA ALA A 249 5.04 16.39 3.97
C ALA A 249 4.93 17.67 3.12
N GLY A 250 5.04 18.84 3.75
CA GLY A 250 5.04 20.12 3.04
C GLY A 250 6.22 20.26 2.08
N ARG A 251 7.43 19.84 2.50
CA ARG A 251 8.61 19.79 1.64
C ARG A 251 8.43 18.80 0.48
N ALA A 252 8.03 17.57 0.76
CA ALA A 252 7.84 16.53 -0.25
C ALA A 252 6.82 16.95 -1.31
N LEU A 253 5.69 17.52 -0.90
CA LEU A 253 4.67 18.00 -1.85
C LEU A 253 5.14 19.22 -2.65
N ALA A 254 5.84 20.17 -2.03
CA ALA A 254 6.39 21.32 -2.74
C ALA A 254 7.41 20.90 -3.80
N GLU A 255 8.35 19.99 -3.45
CA GLU A 255 9.31 19.43 -4.39
C GLU A 255 8.61 18.67 -5.52
N TRP A 256 7.58 17.88 -5.21
CA TRP A 256 6.79 17.17 -6.22
C TRP A 256 6.10 18.12 -7.21
N ILE A 257 5.42 19.16 -6.72
CA ILE A 257 4.75 20.16 -7.57
C ILE A 257 5.76 20.85 -8.50
N VAL A 258 6.93 21.23 -7.98
CA VAL A 258 7.96 21.95 -8.75
C VAL A 258 8.65 21.04 -9.77
N ALA A 259 9.02 19.81 -9.37
CA ALA A 259 9.69 18.86 -10.26
C ALA A 259 8.73 18.19 -11.27
N GLY A 260 7.43 18.20 -10.99
CA GLY A 260 6.41 17.50 -11.76
C GLY A 260 6.45 15.97 -11.58
N THR A 261 7.21 15.47 -10.60
CA THR A 261 7.42 14.05 -10.26
C THR A 261 7.83 13.96 -8.79
N PRO A 262 7.49 12.90 -8.05
CA PRO A 262 7.89 12.79 -6.65
C PRO A 262 9.41 12.63 -6.52
N THR A 263 9.98 13.25 -5.48
CA THR A 263 11.43 13.18 -5.14
C THR A 263 11.72 12.22 -3.98
N TYR A 264 10.68 11.71 -3.34
CA TYR A 264 10.70 10.68 -2.30
C TYR A 264 9.67 9.61 -2.65
N ASP A 265 9.79 8.42 -2.07
CA ASP A 265 8.72 7.45 -2.19
C ASP A 265 7.48 7.95 -1.43
N VAL A 266 6.41 8.18 -2.19
CA VAL A 266 5.11 8.66 -1.71
C VAL A 266 4.03 7.60 -1.82
N SER A 267 4.36 6.37 -2.21
CA SER A 267 3.38 5.31 -2.51
C SER A 267 2.41 5.05 -1.36
N GLY A 268 2.91 5.01 -0.13
CA GLY A 268 2.11 4.79 1.08
C GLY A 268 1.19 5.96 1.48
N VAL A 269 1.39 7.14 0.89
CA VAL A 269 0.65 8.37 1.23
C VAL A 269 -0.02 9.02 0.03
N ASP A 270 0.17 8.49 -1.19
CA ASP A 270 -0.44 8.98 -2.40
C ASP A 270 -1.97 8.97 -2.26
N VAL A 271 -2.62 10.10 -2.53
CA VAL A 271 -4.09 10.22 -2.47
C VAL A 271 -4.79 9.29 -3.45
N GLN A 272 -4.13 8.89 -4.53
CA GLN A 272 -4.68 7.99 -5.56
C GLN A 272 -4.69 6.51 -5.16
N ARG A 273 -4.21 6.14 -3.96
CA ARG A 273 -4.28 4.75 -3.46
C ARG A 273 -5.69 4.33 -3.06
N PHE A 274 -6.60 5.29 -2.88
CA PHE A 274 -7.99 5.01 -2.51
C PHE A 274 -8.90 4.89 -3.73
N SER A 275 -9.90 4.01 -3.61
CA SER A 275 -11.00 3.88 -4.55
C SER A 275 -12.13 4.84 -4.21
N LYS A 276 -12.85 5.34 -5.23
CA LYS A 276 -13.95 6.32 -5.06
C LYS A 276 -14.96 5.94 -3.97
N TYR A 277 -15.34 4.67 -3.87
CA TYR A 277 -16.34 4.23 -2.90
C TYR A 277 -15.87 4.40 -1.44
N GLN A 278 -14.56 4.46 -1.17
CA GLN A 278 -14.00 4.63 0.18
C GLN A 278 -14.27 6.04 0.76
N SER A 279 -14.82 6.96 -0.03
CA SER A 279 -15.34 8.24 0.46
C SER A 279 -16.80 8.17 0.98
N ASN A 280 -17.41 6.98 0.94
CA ASN A 280 -18.73 6.72 1.46
C ASN A 280 -18.75 6.92 2.99
N ARG A 281 -19.74 7.66 3.50
CA ARG A 281 -19.80 8.06 4.92
C ARG A 281 -19.96 6.87 5.89
N PRO A 282 -20.91 5.93 5.68
CA PRO A 282 -20.96 4.71 6.49
C PRO A 282 -19.65 3.92 6.52
N TYR A 283 -19.03 3.69 5.35
CA TYR A 283 -17.71 3.04 5.27
C TYR A 283 -16.67 3.75 6.14
N LEU A 284 -16.57 5.06 5.97
CA LEU A 284 -15.63 5.90 6.71
C LEU A 284 -15.89 5.86 8.21
N HIS A 285 -17.15 6.00 8.62
CA HIS A 285 -17.56 5.93 10.02
C HIS A 285 -17.11 4.61 10.66
N GLU A 286 -17.46 3.47 10.05
CA GLU A 286 -17.07 2.14 10.55
C GLU A 286 -15.55 1.94 10.56
N ARG A 287 -14.84 2.39 9.51
CA ARG A 287 -13.39 2.24 9.41
C ARG A 287 -12.64 3.10 10.44
N THR A 288 -13.13 4.31 10.70
CA THR A 288 -12.48 5.23 11.62
C THR A 288 -12.49 4.74 13.07
N THR A 289 -13.45 3.89 13.46
CA THR A 289 -13.47 3.26 14.80
C THR A 289 -12.16 2.53 15.11
N GLU A 290 -11.65 1.72 14.19
CA GLU A 290 -10.38 1.01 14.39
C GLU A 290 -9.15 1.85 13.97
N GLY A 291 -9.36 2.98 13.31
CA GLY A 291 -8.31 3.82 12.72
C GLY A 291 -7.41 4.50 13.75
N LEU A 292 -7.99 4.96 14.86
CA LEU A 292 -7.29 5.71 15.90
C LEU A 292 -6.32 4.81 16.68
N GLY A 293 -6.79 3.67 17.18
CA GLY A 293 -5.98 2.72 17.95
C GLY A 293 -4.84 2.07 17.15
N ARG A 294 -4.96 2.00 15.82
CA ARG A 294 -3.91 1.46 14.92
C ARG A 294 -2.58 2.21 15.01
N LEU A 295 -2.58 3.45 15.47
CA LEU A 295 -1.35 4.23 15.62
C LEU A 295 -0.41 3.61 16.67
N TYR A 296 -0.96 2.96 17.70
CA TYR A 296 -0.21 2.40 18.83
C TYR A 296 -0.31 0.87 18.91
N ALA A 297 -1.27 0.27 18.19
CA ALA A 297 -1.36 -1.17 18.05
C ALA A 297 -0.11 -1.77 17.37
N MET A 298 0.15 -3.05 17.65
CA MET A 298 1.21 -3.79 16.99
C MET A 298 0.98 -3.89 15.48
N HIS A 299 1.99 -3.50 14.70
CA HIS A 299 1.95 -3.55 13.23
C HIS A 299 2.33 -4.96 12.73
N TRP A 300 1.43 -5.90 12.95
CA TRP A 300 1.61 -7.28 12.52
C TRP A 300 1.73 -7.41 10.99
N PRO A 301 2.64 -8.26 10.48
CA PRO A 301 2.65 -8.59 9.07
C PRO A 301 1.32 -9.26 8.71
N PHE A 302 0.73 -8.81 7.61
CA PHE A 302 -0.58 -9.26 7.11
C PHE A 302 -1.78 -8.92 8.00
N LEU A 303 -1.66 -7.94 8.92
CA LEU A 303 -2.79 -7.44 9.70
C LEU A 303 -3.98 -7.10 8.80
N GLN A 304 -5.17 -7.61 9.14
CA GLN A 304 -6.38 -7.40 8.37
C GLN A 304 -7.32 -6.45 9.12
N PRO A 305 -7.98 -5.52 8.41
CA PRO A 305 -9.08 -4.76 9.01
C PRO A 305 -10.22 -5.68 9.48
N TYR A 306 -10.90 -5.30 10.57
CA TYR A 306 -12.05 -6.02 11.09
C TYR A 306 -13.37 -5.26 10.93
N THR A 307 -13.35 -3.93 10.76
CA THR A 307 -14.53 -3.14 10.39
C THR A 307 -14.69 -2.98 8.87
N ALA A 308 -15.84 -2.47 8.40
CA ALA A 308 -16.08 -2.08 7.00
C ALA A 308 -15.67 -3.17 5.97
N ARG A 309 -16.04 -4.42 6.24
CA ARG A 309 -15.76 -5.61 5.41
C ARG A 309 -16.91 -5.95 4.48
N ASN A 310 -16.67 -6.86 3.54
CA ASN A 310 -17.69 -7.43 2.64
C ASN A 310 -18.33 -6.46 1.65
N ILE A 311 -17.62 -5.39 1.28
CA ILE A 311 -18.15 -4.33 0.42
C ILE A 311 -18.03 -4.69 -1.05
N ARG A 312 -16.86 -5.21 -1.46
CA ARG A 312 -16.61 -5.69 -2.82
C ARG A 312 -16.26 -7.16 -2.74
N ARG A 313 -16.96 -7.96 -3.53
CA ARG A 313 -16.78 -9.42 -3.59
C ARG A 313 -16.63 -9.83 -5.04
N SER A 314 -15.78 -10.82 -5.30
CA SER A 314 -15.77 -11.48 -6.60
C SER A 314 -17.05 -12.31 -6.76
N PRO A 315 -17.44 -12.65 -8.00
CA PRO A 315 -18.51 -13.63 -8.23
C PRO A 315 -18.24 -14.99 -7.57
N LEU A 316 -16.98 -15.30 -7.25
CA LEU A 316 -16.55 -16.58 -6.68
C LEU A 316 -16.59 -16.60 -5.15
N HIS A 317 -16.83 -15.47 -4.49
CA HIS A 317 -16.71 -15.32 -3.04
C HIS A 317 -17.42 -16.43 -2.25
N GLU A 318 -18.69 -16.72 -2.55
CA GLU A 318 -19.47 -17.75 -1.85
C GLU A 318 -18.91 -19.17 -2.06
N ARG A 319 -18.31 -19.45 -3.23
CA ARG A 319 -17.66 -20.74 -3.50
C ARG A 319 -16.36 -20.90 -2.73
N LEU A 320 -15.61 -19.81 -2.57
CA LEU A 320 -14.38 -19.78 -1.80
C LEU A 320 -14.67 -19.88 -0.30
N ASP A 321 -15.71 -19.18 0.17
CA ASP A 321 -16.17 -19.24 1.56
C ASP A 321 -16.55 -20.67 1.95
N ALA A 322 -17.39 -21.31 1.13
CA ALA A 322 -17.79 -22.71 1.32
C ALA A 322 -16.60 -23.69 1.27
N ALA A 323 -15.50 -23.31 0.61
CA ALA A 323 -14.27 -24.09 0.55
C ALA A 323 -13.30 -23.81 1.71
N GLY A 324 -13.68 -23.00 2.69
CA GLY A 324 -12.87 -22.69 3.87
C GLY A 324 -11.90 -21.53 3.69
N ALA A 325 -12.12 -20.63 2.72
CA ALA A 325 -11.26 -19.46 2.54
C ALA A 325 -11.18 -18.61 3.82
N VAL A 326 -9.99 -18.12 4.14
CA VAL A 326 -9.79 -17.07 5.14
C VAL A 326 -9.50 -15.79 4.38
N PHE A 327 -10.45 -14.85 4.47
CA PHE A 327 -10.44 -13.65 3.66
C PHE A 327 -9.63 -12.52 4.31
N GLY A 328 -8.74 -11.91 3.52
CA GLY A 328 -8.23 -10.58 3.78
C GLY A 328 -8.95 -9.54 2.93
N GLU A 329 -8.74 -8.28 3.27
CA GLU A 329 -9.31 -7.12 2.57
C GLU A 329 -8.20 -6.33 1.88
N LEU A 330 -8.49 -5.85 0.67
CA LEU A 330 -7.67 -4.85 -0.01
C LEU A 330 -8.56 -3.95 -0.85
N VAL A 331 -8.55 -2.64 -0.54
CA VAL A 331 -9.36 -1.60 -1.22
C VAL A 331 -10.83 -2.04 -1.44
N GLY A 332 -11.40 -2.69 -0.45
CA GLY A 332 -12.79 -3.12 -0.30
C GLY A 332 -13.06 -4.54 -0.72
N TYR A 333 -12.11 -5.17 -1.40
CA TYR A 333 -12.26 -6.52 -1.91
C TYR A 333 -11.92 -7.56 -0.87
N GLU A 334 -12.81 -8.53 -0.70
CA GLU A 334 -12.56 -9.77 0.01
C GLU A 334 -11.73 -10.72 -0.87
N ARG A 335 -10.51 -11.05 -0.43
CA ARG A 335 -9.55 -11.92 -1.12
C ARG A 335 -9.23 -13.14 -0.27
N ALA A 336 -9.33 -14.34 -0.84
CA ALA A 336 -8.92 -15.55 -0.14
C ALA A 336 -7.39 -15.54 0.05
N ASN A 337 -6.92 -15.31 1.27
CA ASN A 337 -5.48 -15.24 1.55
C ASN A 337 -4.88 -16.64 1.76
N TRP A 338 -5.66 -17.56 2.33
CA TRP A 338 -5.33 -18.99 2.48
C TRP A 338 -6.62 -19.78 2.74
N PHE A 339 -6.56 -21.11 2.71
CA PHE A 339 -7.71 -21.99 2.95
C PHE A 339 -7.53 -22.82 4.22
N ALA A 340 -8.47 -22.69 5.15
CA ALA A 340 -8.52 -23.50 6.36
C ALA A 340 -9.19 -24.86 6.07
N PRO A 341 -8.53 -25.99 6.35
CA PRO A 341 -9.17 -27.29 6.23
C PRO A 341 -10.24 -27.49 7.32
N THR A 342 -11.10 -28.49 7.15
CA THR A 342 -12.13 -28.84 8.13
C THR A 342 -11.52 -29.05 9.51
N GLY A 343 -12.06 -28.35 10.52
CA GLY A 343 -11.58 -28.41 11.91
C GLY A 343 -10.54 -27.35 12.27
N VAL A 344 -10.04 -26.57 11.32
CA VAL A 344 -9.15 -25.41 11.57
C VAL A 344 -9.98 -24.12 11.63
N LYS A 345 -9.69 -23.26 12.61
CA LYS A 345 -10.38 -21.98 12.78
C LYS A 345 -10.01 -21.03 11.64
N ARG A 346 -11.02 -20.36 11.08
CA ARG A 346 -10.89 -19.43 9.94
C ARG A 346 -10.52 -18.02 10.42
N GLU A 347 -9.34 -17.87 11.03
CA GLU A 347 -8.87 -16.57 11.54
C GLU A 347 -7.34 -16.42 11.46
N TYR A 348 -6.85 -15.20 11.63
CA TYR A 348 -5.41 -14.94 11.75
C TYR A 348 -4.94 -15.06 13.20
N GLU A 349 -3.86 -15.80 13.41
CA GLU A 349 -3.04 -15.71 14.61
C GLU A 349 -1.73 -15.03 14.23
N TYR A 350 -1.64 -13.73 14.55
CA TYR A 350 -0.54 -12.89 14.11
C TYR A 350 0.78 -13.19 14.85
N SER A 351 1.87 -13.11 14.11
CA SER A 351 3.23 -13.29 14.62
C SER A 351 4.24 -12.72 13.62
N TYR A 352 5.41 -12.30 14.11
CA TYR A 352 6.60 -12.05 13.28
C TYR A 352 7.35 -13.35 12.94
N GLN A 353 6.98 -14.46 13.56
CA GLN A 353 7.42 -15.81 13.21
C GLN A 353 6.40 -16.48 12.28
N ARG A 354 6.44 -17.80 12.16
CA ARG A 354 5.44 -18.57 11.41
C ARG A 354 4.06 -18.37 12.04
N GLN A 355 3.12 -17.90 11.23
CA GLN A 355 1.72 -17.73 11.62
C GLN A 355 0.93 -19.03 11.40
N ASN A 356 -0.29 -19.11 11.93
CA ASN A 356 -1.14 -20.31 11.87
C ASN A 356 -1.44 -20.81 10.44
N TRP A 357 -1.38 -19.94 9.43
CA TRP A 357 -1.60 -20.29 8.03
C TRP A 357 -0.38 -20.88 7.32
N PHE A 358 0.81 -20.87 7.93
CA PHE A 358 2.09 -21.17 7.26
C PHE A 358 2.10 -22.53 6.56
N GLU A 359 1.73 -23.62 7.26
CA GLU A 359 1.71 -24.98 6.69
C GLU A 359 0.59 -25.17 5.65
N HIS A 360 -0.50 -24.41 5.77
CA HIS A 360 -1.60 -24.45 4.80
C HIS A 360 -1.19 -23.78 3.49
N SER A 361 -0.60 -22.59 3.57
CA SER A 361 0.01 -21.89 2.43
C SER A 361 1.14 -22.72 1.80
N ALA A 362 1.97 -23.42 2.60
CA ALA A 362 3.00 -24.32 2.09
C ALA A 362 2.40 -25.42 1.19
N ALA A 363 1.27 -25.96 1.59
CA ALA A 363 0.61 -27.03 0.87
C ALA A 363 -0.10 -26.54 -0.41
N GLU A 364 -0.61 -25.30 -0.41
CA GLU A 364 -1.10 -24.58 -1.59
C GLU A 364 0.04 -24.29 -2.59
N HIS A 365 1.16 -23.75 -2.09
CA HIS A 365 2.39 -23.51 -2.85
C HIS A 365 2.88 -24.80 -3.53
N LYS A 366 2.95 -25.89 -2.76
CA LYS A 366 3.37 -27.20 -3.27
C LYS A 366 2.47 -27.68 -4.42
N ALA A 367 1.16 -27.50 -4.32
CA ALA A 367 0.25 -27.89 -5.40
C ALA A 367 0.48 -27.07 -6.68
N ALA A 368 0.80 -25.77 -6.57
CA ALA A 368 1.18 -24.99 -7.74
C ALA A 368 2.44 -25.56 -8.41
N ARG A 369 3.45 -25.98 -7.62
CA ARG A 369 4.73 -26.51 -8.12
C ARG A 369 4.64 -27.91 -8.72
N GLU A 370 3.82 -28.78 -8.12
CA GLU A 370 3.84 -30.22 -8.41
C GLU A 370 2.57 -30.74 -9.10
N ALA A 371 1.48 -29.97 -9.09
CA ALA A 371 0.18 -30.39 -9.60
C ALA A 371 -0.57 -29.23 -10.30
N VAL A 372 -1.66 -28.73 -9.71
CA VAL A 372 -2.36 -27.53 -10.17
C VAL A 372 -2.99 -26.79 -9.00
N ALA A 373 -2.78 -25.48 -8.97
CA ALA A 373 -3.40 -24.55 -8.04
C ALA A 373 -4.38 -23.64 -8.78
N VAL A 374 -5.52 -23.38 -8.16
CA VAL A 374 -6.56 -22.46 -8.66
C VAL A 374 -6.67 -21.24 -7.75
N PHE A 375 -6.48 -20.06 -8.32
CA PHE A 375 -6.52 -18.77 -7.66
C PHE A 375 -7.72 -17.96 -8.14
N ASP A 376 -8.41 -17.27 -7.23
CA ASP A 376 -9.30 -16.17 -7.59
C ASP A 376 -8.49 -14.87 -7.64
N LEU A 377 -8.26 -14.38 -8.86
CA LEU A 377 -7.52 -13.15 -9.15
C LEU A 377 -8.47 -12.04 -9.62
N SER A 378 -9.79 -12.22 -9.41
CA SER A 378 -10.83 -11.31 -9.93
C SER A 378 -10.69 -9.88 -9.43
N THR A 379 -9.95 -9.66 -8.34
CA THR A 379 -9.76 -8.32 -7.78
C THR A 379 -8.75 -7.48 -8.56
N PHE A 380 -7.95 -8.05 -9.47
CA PHE A 380 -7.05 -7.24 -10.31
C PHE A 380 -7.84 -6.19 -11.08
N THR A 381 -7.24 -5.01 -11.20
CA THR A 381 -7.79 -3.90 -11.97
C THR A 381 -7.81 -4.29 -13.44
N LYS A 382 -8.93 -4.08 -14.12
CA LYS A 382 -9.10 -4.36 -15.54
C LYS A 382 -9.62 -3.11 -16.22
N VAL A 383 -8.86 -2.59 -17.17
CA VAL A 383 -9.21 -1.37 -17.92
C VAL A 383 -9.23 -1.70 -19.40
N GLU A 384 -10.34 -1.41 -20.07
CA GLU A 384 -10.42 -1.51 -21.52
C GLU A 384 -10.14 -0.14 -22.15
N VAL A 385 -9.22 -0.11 -23.11
CA VAL A 385 -8.94 1.07 -23.95
C VAL A 385 -9.34 0.72 -25.38
N ALA A 386 -10.33 1.43 -25.91
CA ALA A 386 -10.96 1.11 -27.18
C ALA A 386 -11.20 2.33 -28.07
N GLY A 387 -11.09 2.18 -29.38
CA GLY A 387 -11.32 3.21 -30.40
C GLY A 387 -10.12 3.42 -31.31
N PRO A 388 -10.27 4.15 -32.43
CA PRO A 388 -9.24 4.27 -33.47
C PRO A 388 -7.85 4.73 -32.97
N ASP A 389 -7.81 5.55 -31.91
CA ASP A 389 -6.56 6.02 -31.32
C ASP A 389 -6.08 5.17 -30.11
N ALA A 390 -6.70 4.03 -29.82
CA ALA A 390 -6.38 3.22 -28.64
C ALA A 390 -4.91 2.79 -28.59
N LEU A 391 -4.34 2.36 -29.72
CA LEU A 391 -2.92 2.01 -29.81
C LEU A 391 -2.03 3.21 -29.44
N LYS A 392 -2.34 4.40 -29.95
CA LYS A 392 -1.60 5.64 -29.65
C LYS A 392 -1.66 5.97 -28.16
N VAL A 393 -2.84 5.83 -27.54
CA VAL A 393 -3.03 6.07 -26.09
C VAL A 393 -2.24 5.07 -25.26
N VAL A 394 -2.33 3.76 -25.53
CA VAL A 394 -1.59 2.77 -24.73
C VAL A 394 -0.08 2.89 -24.95
N GLN A 395 0.35 3.24 -26.17
CA GLN A 395 1.76 3.48 -26.50
C GLN A 395 2.36 4.66 -25.73
N SER A 396 1.62 5.74 -25.51
CA SER A 396 2.16 6.95 -24.87
C SER A 396 2.33 6.80 -23.36
N VAL A 397 1.52 5.96 -22.71
CA VAL A 397 1.52 5.75 -21.25
C VAL A 397 2.54 4.69 -20.81
N THR A 398 2.89 3.75 -21.69
CA THR A 398 3.62 2.53 -21.32
C THR A 398 5.04 2.51 -21.87
N THR A 399 5.90 1.62 -21.37
CA THR A 399 7.30 1.52 -21.82
C THR A 399 7.53 0.48 -22.93
N ALA A 400 6.66 -0.52 -23.05
CA ALA A 400 6.81 -1.61 -24.03
C ALA A 400 6.16 -1.25 -25.37
N ASN A 401 6.59 -1.92 -26.44
CA ASN A 401 5.90 -1.82 -27.73
C ASN A 401 4.63 -2.66 -27.72
N LEU A 402 3.49 -2.02 -27.95
CA LEU A 402 2.15 -2.61 -28.00
C LEU A 402 1.59 -2.69 -29.41
N ASP A 403 2.31 -2.17 -30.41
CA ASP A 403 2.04 -2.50 -31.81
C ASP A 403 2.57 -3.90 -32.14
N VAL A 404 1.85 -4.88 -31.60
CA VAL A 404 2.13 -6.32 -31.70
C VAL A 404 0.93 -7.01 -32.35
N LYS A 405 1.06 -8.28 -32.72
CA LYS A 405 -0.09 -9.03 -33.25
C LYS A 405 -1.24 -9.08 -32.24
N ILE A 406 -2.47 -9.06 -32.75
CA ILE A 406 -3.68 -9.33 -31.95
C ILE A 406 -3.51 -10.68 -31.23
N GLY A 407 -3.98 -10.75 -29.99
CA GLY A 407 -3.81 -11.91 -29.11
C GLY A 407 -2.44 -11.98 -28.44
N ARG A 408 -1.60 -10.94 -28.48
CA ARG A 408 -0.37 -10.87 -27.67
C ARG A 408 -0.62 -10.21 -26.33
N VAL A 409 -0.02 -10.77 -25.29
CA VAL A 409 0.07 -10.22 -23.94
C VAL A 409 1.47 -9.67 -23.73
N VAL A 410 1.57 -8.43 -23.25
CA VAL A 410 2.83 -7.73 -23.06
C VAL A 410 2.91 -7.20 -21.63
N TYR A 411 3.92 -7.63 -20.89
CA TYR A 411 4.27 -7.01 -19.62
C TYR A 411 4.94 -5.65 -19.87
N THR A 412 4.51 -4.61 -19.17
CA THR A 412 4.99 -3.25 -19.36
C THR A 412 4.93 -2.43 -18.09
N LEU A 413 5.66 -1.31 -18.09
CA LEU A 413 5.68 -0.34 -17.00
C LEU A 413 4.98 0.95 -17.45
N MET A 414 4.53 1.73 -16.48
CA MET A 414 4.00 3.08 -16.68
C MET A 414 4.79 3.98 -15.75
N LEU A 415 5.47 4.98 -16.34
CA LEU A 415 6.42 5.81 -15.60
C LEU A 415 5.84 7.19 -15.32
N ASN A 416 6.39 7.87 -14.32
CA ASN A 416 6.25 9.32 -14.19
C ASN A 416 7.28 10.04 -15.07
N LYS A 417 7.21 11.37 -15.10
CA LYS A 417 8.12 12.22 -15.90
C LYS A 417 9.58 12.11 -15.44
N GLY A 418 9.83 11.74 -14.18
CA GLY A 418 11.16 11.47 -13.63
C GLY A 418 11.75 10.12 -14.02
N GLY A 419 10.96 9.27 -14.71
CA GLY A 419 11.38 7.92 -15.09
C GLY A 419 11.18 6.87 -14.00
N GLY A 420 10.59 7.23 -12.86
CA GLY A 420 10.23 6.30 -11.80
C GLY A 420 8.96 5.51 -12.13
N ILE A 421 8.85 4.30 -11.59
CA ILE A 421 7.76 3.37 -11.91
C ILE A 421 6.51 3.69 -11.10
N GLU A 422 5.47 4.21 -11.75
CA GLU A 422 4.18 4.45 -11.12
C GLU A 422 3.33 3.17 -11.03
N LEU A 423 3.40 2.33 -12.07
CA LEU A 423 2.65 1.09 -12.20
C LEU A 423 3.41 0.08 -13.07
N ASP A 424 3.12 -1.19 -12.86
CA ASP A 424 3.38 -2.28 -13.80
C ASP A 424 2.09 -3.04 -14.12
N GLY A 425 2.13 -3.83 -15.18
CA GLY A 425 0.99 -4.68 -15.54
C GLY A 425 1.15 -5.36 -16.88
N THR A 426 0.09 -6.08 -17.29
CA THR A 426 0.02 -6.73 -18.59
C THR A 426 -1.02 -6.08 -19.46
N ILE A 427 -0.69 -5.87 -20.73
CA ILE A 427 -1.62 -5.36 -21.75
C ILE A 427 -1.80 -6.39 -22.84
N THR A 428 -3.06 -6.72 -23.11
CA THR A 428 -3.45 -7.65 -24.18
C THR A 428 -4.05 -6.88 -25.34
N ARG A 429 -3.51 -7.05 -26.55
CA ARG A 429 -4.12 -6.50 -27.77
C ARG A 429 -5.27 -7.41 -28.21
N LEU A 430 -6.51 -6.98 -27.98
CA LEU A 430 -7.72 -7.77 -28.26
C LEU A 430 -8.21 -7.60 -29.70
N ALA A 431 -8.03 -6.42 -30.28
CA ALA A 431 -8.34 -6.10 -31.66
C ALA A 431 -7.35 -5.06 -32.21
N GLU A 432 -7.57 -4.57 -33.43
CA GLU A 432 -6.77 -3.49 -34.00
C GLU A 432 -6.78 -2.23 -33.11
N ASP A 433 -7.96 -1.94 -32.55
CA ASP A 433 -8.33 -0.72 -31.83
C ASP A 433 -8.84 -0.99 -30.41
N ARG A 434 -8.53 -2.17 -29.83
CA ARG A 434 -9.02 -2.59 -28.50
C ARG A 434 -7.94 -3.30 -27.68
N PHE A 435 -7.76 -2.84 -26.44
CA PHE A 435 -6.74 -3.35 -25.51
C PHE A 435 -7.33 -3.58 -24.12
N LEU A 436 -6.93 -4.67 -23.48
CA LEU A 436 -7.22 -4.94 -22.06
C LEU A 436 -5.94 -4.74 -21.24
N VAL A 437 -6.00 -3.79 -20.32
CA VAL A 437 -4.94 -3.49 -19.35
C VAL A 437 -5.30 -4.16 -18.03
N VAL A 438 -4.36 -4.92 -17.47
CA VAL A 438 -4.49 -5.56 -16.16
C VAL A 438 -3.38 -5.08 -15.24
N THR A 439 -3.74 -4.50 -14.10
CA THR A 439 -2.82 -3.93 -13.09
C THR A 439 -3.22 -4.39 -11.67
N PRO A 440 -2.36 -4.18 -10.65
CA PRO A 440 -2.68 -4.56 -9.27
C PRO A 440 -4.02 -4.00 -8.75
N THR A 441 -4.63 -4.68 -7.78
CA THR A 441 -5.94 -4.32 -7.22
C THR A 441 -5.99 -2.91 -6.63
N ALA A 442 -4.97 -2.51 -5.87
CA ALA A 442 -4.92 -1.20 -5.21
C ALA A 442 -4.64 -0.03 -6.16
N SER A 443 -4.26 -0.29 -7.41
CA SER A 443 -3.89 0.75 -8.38
C SER A 443 -5.02 1.17 -9.32
N GLN A 444 -6.26 0.74 -9.05
CA GLN A 444 -7.43 1.01 -9.90
C GLN A 444 -7.59 2.49 -10.25
N THR A 445 -7.57 3.37 -9.23
CA THR A 445 -7.74 4.81 -9.39
C THR A 445 -6.62 5.43 -10.22
N LYS A 446 -5.36 5.12 -9.89
CA LYS A 446 -4.18 5.62 -10.64
C LYS A 446 -4.15 5.12 -12.08
N THR A 447 -4.43 3.83 -12.31
CA THR A 447 -4.51 3.23 -13.65
C THR A 447 -5.55 3.98 -14.49
N MET A 448 -6.77 4.14 -13.98
CA MET A 448 -7.83 4.88 -14.69
C MET A 448 -7.44 6.33 -14.97
N ALA A 449 -6.78 7.01 -14.04
CA ALA A 449 -6.34 8.39 -14.21
C ALA A 449 -5.32 8.54 -15.36
N MET A 450 -4.29 7.69 -15.38
CA MET A 450 -3.23 7.74 -16.41
C MET A 450 -3.80 7.54 -17.82
N PHE A 451 -4.62 6.51 -18.03
CA PHE A 451 -5.20 6.25 -19.35
C PHE A 451 -6.25 7.30 -19.74
N ARG A 452 -7.10 7.77 -18.81
CA ARG A 452 -8.08 8.83 -19.11
C ARG A 452 -7.41 10.14 -19.50
N ARG A 453 -6.32 10.52 -18.82
CA ARG A 453 -5.52 11.70 -19.17
C ARG A 453 -4.93 11.58 -20.57
N ALA A 454 -4.33 10.43 -20.89
CA ALA A 454 -3.77 10.17 -22.21
C ALA A 454 -4.83 10.11 -23.33
N ALA A 455 -6.06 9.70 -23.02
CA ALA A 455 -7.15 9.66 -23.98
C ALA A 455 -7.75 11.04 -24.31
N ARG A 456 -7.50 12.10 -23.53
CA ARG A 456 -8.05 13.44 -23.79
C ARG A 456 -7.60 13.95 -25.17
N GLY A 457 -8.57 14.33 -26.01
CA GLY A 457 -8.30 14.81 -27.37
C GLY A 457 -7.96 13.72 -28.40
N ASN A 458 -8.02 12.44 -28.01
CA ASN A 458 -7.87 11.30 -28.92
C ASN A 458 -9.23 10.59 -29.09
N ALA A 459 -9.44 9.94 -30.24
CA ALA A 459 -10.59 9.09 -30.52
C ALA A 459 -10.44 7.72 -29.84
N ALA A 460 -10.38 7.71 -28.51
CA ALA A 460 -10.30 6.52 -27.68
C ALA A 460 -11.09 6.71 -26.37
N ALA A 461 -11.73 5.64 -25.91
CA ALA A 461 -12.46 5.57 -24.66
C ALA A 461 -11.76 4.62 -23.68
N VAL A 462 -11.88 4.92 -22.38
CA VAL A 462 -11.24 4.18 -21.29
C VAL A 462 -12.31 3.75 -20.30
N PHE A 463 -12.51 2.44 -20.18
CA PHE A 463 -13.57 1.83 -19.37
C PHE A 463 -12.99 0.96 -18.26
N ASP A 464 -13.58 1.05 -17.08
CA ASP A 464 -13.26 0.16 -15.97
C ASP A 464 -14.07 -1.14 -16.12
N ALA A 465 -13.40 -2.22 -16.48
CA ALA A 465 -13.98 -3.55 -16.66
C ALA A 465 -13.82 -4.43 -15.41
N SER A 466 -13.25 -3.91 -14.32
CA SER A 466 -12.83 -4.72 -13.16
C SER A 466 -13.98 -5.51 -12.53
N ALA A 467 -15.18 -4.90 -12.43
CA ALA A 467 -16.37 -5.54 -11.87
C ALA A 467 -17.11 -6.46 -12.86
N GLY A 468 -16.89 -6.27 -14.17
CA GLY A 468 -17.57 -7.03 -15.22
C GLY A 468 -16.87 -8.35 -15.57
N LEU A 469 -15.60 -8.49 -15.21
CA LEU A 469 -14.75 -9.63 -15.54
C LEU A 469 -14.16 -10.25 -14.28
N ALA A 470 -14.43 -11.54 -14.06
CA ALA A 470 -13.69 -12.32 -13.08
C ALA A 470 -12.31 -12.71 -13.64
N THR A 471 -11.42 -13.23 -12.79
CA THR A 471 -10.15 -13.82 -13.22
C THR A 471 -9.87 -15.10 -12.44
N ILE A 472 -9.77 -16.22 -13.14
CA ILE A 472 -9.47 -17.52 -12.56
C ILE A 472 -8.07 -17.93 -13.03
N GLY A 473 -7.11 -17.92 -12.11
CA GLY A 473 -5.75 -18.40 -12.37
C GLY A 473 -5.67 -19.91 -12.20
N ILE A 474 -5.26 -20.65 -13.22
CA ILE A 474 -5.09 -22.11 -13.19
C ILE A 474 -3.61 -22.38 -13.50
N MET A 475 -2.82 -22.65 -12.46
CA MET A 475 -1.37 -22.63 -12.56
C MET A 475 -0.75 -23.88 -11.95
N GLY A 476 0.24 -24.44 -12.64
CA GLY A 476 0.94 -25.67 -12.29
C GLY A 476 1.10 -26.62 -13.47
N PRO A 477 1.95 -27.65 -13.36
CA PRO A 477 2.23 -28.60 -14.45
C PRO A 477 0.98 -29.28 -15.02
N ASN A 478 -0.06 -29.50 -14.22
CA ASN A 478 -1.31 -30.15 -14.65
C ASN A 478 -2.37 -29.17 -15.19
N SER A 479 -2.07 -27.86 -15.27
CA SER A 479 -3.04 -26.83 -15.68
C SER A 479 -3.57 -27.03 -17.12
N ARG A 480 -2.69 -27.39 -18.06
CA ARG A 480 -3.08 -27.68 -19.45
C ARG A 480 -3.98 -28.92 -19.54
N GLU A 481 -3.59 -30.00 -18.87
CA GLU A 481 -4.37 -31.24 -18.82
C GLU A 481 -5.77 -30.98 -18.26
N LEU A 482 -5.86 -30.22 -17.16
CA LEU A 482 -7.14 -29.82 -16.57
C LEU A 482 -8.01 -29.08 -17.59
N LEU A 483 -7.47 -28.03 -18.23
CA LEU A 483 -8.24 -27.22 -19.18
C LEU A 483 -8.68 -28.01 -20.41
N SER A 484 -7.84 -28.90 -20.93
CA SER A 484 -8.17 -29.77 -22.08
C SER A 484 -9.35 -30.70 -21.81
N ARG A 485 -9.67 -31.01 -20.55
CA ARG A 485 -10.84 -31.83 -20.19
C ARG A 485 -12.16 -31.07 -20.31
N ILE A 486 -12.12 -29.74 -20.25
CA ILE A 486 -13.30 -28.86 -20.22
C ILE A 486 -13.32 -27.85 -21.35
N SER A 487 -12.40 -27.94 -22.31
CA SER A 487 -12.31 -27.05 -23.46
C SER A 487 -11.96 -27.85 -24.71
N PRO A 488 -12.62 -27.60 -25.85
CA PRO A 488 -12.22 -28.17 -27.13
C PRO A 488 -10.99 -27.48 -27.74
N ALA A 489 -10.50 -26.40 -27.13
CA ALA A 489 -9.37 -25.63 -27.66
C ALA A 489 -8.05 -26.42 -27.54
N ASP A 490 -7.22 -26.39 -28.60
CA ASP A 490 -5.87 -26.93 -28.53
C ASP A 490 -4.94 -25.98 -27.75
N LEU A 491 -4.59 -26.35 -26.53
CA LEU A 491 -3.74 -25.59 -25.60
C LEU A 491 -2.26 -26.02 -25.64
N SER A 492 -1.84 -26.76 -26.66
CA SER A 492 -0.44 -27.13 -26.88
C SER A 492 0.47 -25.90 -27.01
N THR A 493 1.76 -26.10 -26.76
CA THR A 493 2.73 -25.00 -26.79
C THR A 493 2.85 -24.35 -28.16
N GLU A 494 2.62 -25.11 -29.23
CA GLU A 494 2.59 -24.62 -30.61
C GLU A 494 1.36 -23.73 -30.88
N ASN A 495 0.17 -24.17 -30.47
CA ASN A 495 -1.09 -23.50 -30.82
C ASN A 495 -1.50 -22.37 -29.85
N GLN A 496 -0.98 -22.38 -28.62
CA GLN A 496 -1.12 -21.25 -27.71
C GLN A 496 0.22 -20.96 -27.00
N PRO A 497 1.19 -20.30 -27.66
CA PRO A 497 2.49 -19.96 -27.09
C PRO A 497 2.41 -19.07 -25.84
N TRP A 498 3.44 -19.05 -25.02
CA TRP A 498 3.51 -18.15 -23.87
C TRP A 498 3.37 -16.67 -24.28
N GLY A 499 2.65 -15.90 -23.46
CA GLY A 499 2.34 -14.49 -23.73
C GLY A 499 1.34 -14.30 -24.86
N THR A 500 0.44 -15.25 -25.08
CA THR A 500 -0.69 -15.15 -26.01
C THR A 500 -2.03 -15.21 -25.28
N ALA A 501 -3.05 -14.67 -25.91
CA ALA A 501 -4.42 -14.62 -25.46
C ALA A 501 -5.38 -14.91 -26.62
N ARG A 502 -6.45 -15.64 -26.35
CA ARG A 502 -7.59 -15.80 -27.27
C ARG A 502 -8.84 -16.20 -26.49
N GLU A 503 -10.00 -15.94 -27.07
CA GLU A 503 -11.26 -16.52 -26.59
C GLU A 503 -11.23 -18.04 -26.77
N ILE A 504 -11.67 -18.78 -25.75
CA ILE A 504 -11.88 -20.22 -25.79
C ILE A 504 -13.24 -20.57 -25.20
N GLU A 505 -13.81 -21.69 -25.65
CA GLU A 505 -14.91 -22.35 -24.96
C GLU A 505 -14.35 -23.06 -23.71
N VAL A 506 -15.03 -22.95 -22.57
CA VAL A 506 -14.63 -23.59 -21.30
C VAL A 506 -15.86 -23.94 -20.47
N GLY A 507 -16.01 -25.23 -20.14
CA GLY A 507 -17.24 -25.76 -19.56
C GLY A 507 -18.43 -25.51 -20.50
N ASN A 508 -19.47 -24.86 -20.00
CA ASN A 508 -20.65 -24.45 -20.78
C ASN A 508 -20.62 -22.97 -21.20
N GLY A 509 -19.46 -22.29 -21.11
CA GLY A 509 -19.31 -20.87 -21.42
C GLY A 509 -18.07 -20.57 -22.23
N SER A 510 -17.67 -19.30 -22.25
CA SER A 510 -16.43 -18.85 -22.88
C SER A 510 -15.67 -17.87 -21.99
N ALA A 511 -14.36 -17.78 -22.21
CA ALA A 511 -13.51 -16.81 -21.54
C ALA A 511 -12.31 -16.45 -22.43
N LEU A 512 -11.85 -15.20 -22.30
CA LEU A 512 -10.53 -14.82 -22.76
C LEU A 512 -9.50 -15.59 -21.92
N CYS A 513 -8.70 -16.43 -22.58
CA CYS A 513 -7.69 -17.26 -21.95
C CYS A 513 -6.29 -16.74 -22.29
N LEU A 514 -5.57 -16.27 -21.28
CA LEU A 514 -4.18 -15.82 -21.39
C LEU A 514 -3.25 -16.96 -20.95
N ARG A 515 -2.23 -17.28 -21.74
CA ARG A 515 -1.14 -18.17 -21.30
C ARG A 515 -0.03 -17.35 -20.62
N VAL A 516 -0.27 -17.07 -19.35
CA VAL A 516 0.61 -16.34 -18.42
C VAL A 516 0.50 -16.95 -17.02
N SER A 517 1.46 -16.65 -16.15
CA SER A 517 1.49 -17.19 -14.79
C SER A 517 2.37 -16.33 -13.90
N PHE A 518 1.82 -15.90 -12.77
CA PHE A 518 2.55 -15.13 -11.75
C PHE A 518 3.26 -16.04 -10.72
N VAL A 519 3.00 -17.34 -10.75
CA VAL A 519 3.65 -18.31 -9.86
C VAL A 519 4.90 -18.95 -10.46
N GLY A 520 5.16 -18.74 -11.74
CA GLY A 520 6.37 -19.26 -12.40
C GLY A 520 6.29 -20.66 -12.99
N GLU A 521 5.10 -21.26 -12.95
CA GLU A 521 4.81 -22.53 -13.60
C GLU A 521 4.06 -22.31 -14.91
N LEU A 522 3.89 -23.38 -15.70
CA LEU A 522 2.86 -23.41 -16.74
C LEU A 522 1.53 -22.97 -16.12
N GLY A 523 0.81 -22.06 -16.78
CA GLY A 523 -0.45 -21.58 -16.26
C GLY A 523 -1.22 -20.76 -17.26
N TYR A 524 -2.49 -20.57 -16.91
CA TYR A 524 -3.46 -19.82 -17.69
C TYR A 524 -4.28 -18.94 -16.75
N GLU A 525 -4.67 -17.77 -17.25
CA GLU A 525 -5.67 -16.92 -16.62
C GLU A 525 -6.92 -16.89 -17.51
N LEU A 526 -8.06 -17.25 -16.94
CA LEU A 526 -9.36 -17.14 -17.60
C LEU A 526 -10.06 -15.87 -17.16
N TYR A 527 -10.56 -15.08 -18.10
CA TYR A 527 -11.32 -13.86 -17.85
C TYR A 527 -12.78 -14.01 -18.34
N PRO A 528 -13.63 -14.78 -17.62
CA PRO A 528 -15.04 -14.85 -17.95
C PRO A 528 -15.78 -13.59 -17.50
N THR A 529 -16.93 -13.34 -18.11
CA THR A 529 -17.89 -12.36 -17.59
C THR A 529 -18.38 -12.78 -16.21
N ALA A 530 -18.74 -11.79 -15.39
CA ALA A 530 -19.12 -12.02 -13.99
C ALA A 530 -20.29 -13.03 -13.83
N ASP A 531 -21.24 -13.06 -14.77
CA ASP A 531 -22.37 -13.99 -14.80
C ASP A 531 -21.96 -15.44 -15.11
N MET A 532 -20.90 -15.65 -15.88
CA MET A 532 -20.39 -16.98 -16.27
C MET A 532 -19.33 -17.53 -15.29
N ALA A 533 -18.73 -16.65 -14.49
CA ALA A 533 -17.59 -16.97 -13.63
C ALA A 533 -17.81 -18.19 -12.73
N VAL A 534 -18.98 -18.28 -12.06
CA VAL A 534 -19.28 -19.38 -11.13
C VAL A 534 -19.39 -20.71 -11.86
N SER A 535 -20.07 -20.77 -13.01
CA SER A 535 -20.23 -22.00 -13.78
C SER A 535 -18.89 -22.52 -14.32
N ILE A 536 -18.03 -21.61 -14.77
CA ILE A 536 -16.69 -21.95 -15.27
C ILE A 536 -15.81 -22.42 -14.13
N TYR A 537 -15.83 -21.74 -12.99
CA TYR A 537 -15.11 -22.13 -11.79
C TYR A 537 -15.50 -23.53 -11.31
N ASP A 538 -16.80 -23.82 -11.21
CA ASP A 538 -17.28 -25.14 -10.79
C ASP A 538 -16.80 -26.25 -11.74
N SER A 539 -16.74 -25.96 -13.05
CA SER A 539 -16.22 -26.88 -14.07
C SER A 539 -14.72 -27.14 -13.90
N VAL A 540 -13.94 -26.09 -13.61
CA VAL A 540 -12.49 -26.19 -13.30
C VAL A 540 -12.25 -27.06 -12.07
N ILE A 541 -12.99 -26.82 -10.98
CA ILE A 541 -12.86 -27.59 -9.75
C ILE A 541 -13.21 -29.06 -9.97
N ALA A 542 -14.31 -29.35 -10.68
CA ALA A 542 -14.73 -30.72 -10.95
C ALA A 542 -13.71 -31.49 -11.80
N ALA A 543 -13.16 -30.85 -12.84
CA ALA A 543 -12.22 -31.49 -13.76
C ALA A 543 -10.83 -31.78 -13.15
N GLY A 544 -10.46 -31.07 -12.09
CA GLY A 544 -9.17 -31.22 -11.40
C GLY A 544 -9.16 -32.18 -10.21
N ALA A 545 -10.29 -32.82 -9.88
CA ALA A 545 -10.43 -33.61 -8.65
C ALA A 545 -9.39 -34.75 -8.50
N ASP A 546 -9.01 -35.39 -9.60
CA ASP A 546 -7.99 -36.45 -9.69
C ASP A 546 -6.60 -35.93 -10.12
N LEU A 547 -6.45 -34.63 -10.40
CA LEU A 547 -5.20 -34.01 -10.86
C LEU A 547 -4.38 -33.38 -9.72
N GLY A 548 -4.75 -33.65 -8.47
CA GLY A 548 -4.12 -33.03 -7.30
C GLY A 548 -4.44 -31.54 -7.15
N LEU A 549 -5.58 -31.09 -7.70
CA LEU A 549 -6.00 -29.69 -7.64
C LEU A 549 -6.10 -29.20 -6.20
N ARG A 550 -5.58 -28.00 -5.96
CA ARG A 550 -5.87 -27.22 -4.75
C ARG A 550 -6.34 -25.83 -5.09
N ARG A 551 -7.25 -25.31 -4.27
CA ARG A 551 -7.47 -23.86 -4.21
C ARG A 551 -6.29 -23.26 -3.47
N ALA A 552 -5.84 -22.09 -3.91
CA ALA A 552 -4.70 -21.41 -3.33
C ALA A 552 -5.01 -19.93 -3.14
N GLY A 553 -4.52 -19.37 -2.04
CA GLY A 553 -4.73 -17.98 -1.66
C GLY A 553 -3.54 -17.08 -1.97
N TYR A 554 -3.69 -15.80 -1.62
CA TYR A 554 -2.67 -14.78 -1.88
C TYR A 554 -1.35 -14.99 -1.12
N HIS A 555 -1.35 -15.71 0.03
CA HIS A 555 -0.11 -16.07 0.73
C HIS A 555 0.76 -17.04 -0.09
N ALA A 556 0.12 -18.06 -0.67
CA ALA A 556 0.79 -18.98 -1.57
C ALA A 556 1.26 -18.24 -2.84
N LEU A 557 0.42 -17.39 -3.41
CA LEU A 557 0.76 -16.56 -4.57
C LEU A 557 2.02 -15.71 -4.32
N ASP A 558 2.09 -15.04 -3.17
CA ASP A 558 3.24 -14.21 -2.79
C ASP A 558 4.52 -15.04 -2.54
N SER A 559 4.41 -16.20 -1.87
CA SER A 559 5.57 -17.08 -1.72
C SER A 559 6.12 -17.60 -3.06
N LEU A 560 5.24 -17.91 -4.02
CA LEU A 560 5.60 -18.43 -5.34
C LEU A 560 6.25 -17.34 -6.21
N ARG A 561 5.74 -16.11 -6.18
CA ARG A 561 6.28 -14.98 -6.97
C ARG A 561 7.64 -14.53 -6.44
N VAL A 562 7.87 -14.59 -5.13
CA VAL A 562 9.16 -14.26 -4.53
C VAL A 562 10.25 -15.22 -4.99
N GLU A 563 9.99 -16.54 -5.00
CA GLU A 563 10.94 -17.52 -5.54
C GLU A 563 11.29 -17.28 -7.02
N LYS A 564 10.31 -16.79 -7.79
CA LYS A 564 10.47 -16.38 -9.18
C LYS A 564 11.08 -15.00 -9.37
N GLY A 565 11.21 -14.24 -8.31
CA GLY A 565 11.78 -12.91 -8.39
C GLY A 565 10.89 -11.87 -9.06
N TYR A 566 9.58 -12.10 -9.11
CA TYR A 566 8.65 -11.11 -9.67
C TYR A 566 8.46 -9.96 -8.68
N ARG A 567 8.51 -8.74 -9.23
CA ARG A 567 8.37 -7.51 -8.47
C ARG A 567 6.91 -7.33 -8.06
N HIS A 568 6.73 -6.66 -6.94
CA HIS A 568 5.44 -6.25 -6.43
C HIS A 568 5.44 -4.74 -6.22
N LEU A 569 4.52 -4.05 -6.90
CA LEU A 569 4.34 -2.61 -6.79
C LEU A 569 4.06 -2.20 -5.33
N GLY A 570 4.72 -1.15 -4.87
CA GLY A 570 4.64 -0.66 -3.49
C GLY A 570 5.56 -1.38 -2.50
N HIS A 571 6.35 -2.35 -2.98
CA HIS A 571 7.38 -3.02 -2.19
C HIS A 571 8.72 -3.04 -2.94
N ASP A 572 8.76 -3.70 -4.10
CA ASP A 572 10.00 -3.86 -4.88
C ASP A 572 10.22 -2.74 -5.90
N ILE A 573 9.13 -2.07 -6.30
CA ILE A 573 9.13 -0.98 -7.27
C ILE A 573 8.14 0.10 -6.82
N GLY A 574 8.53 1.34 -7.05
CA GLY A 574 7.72 2.52 -6.77
C GLY A 574 8.15 3.74 -7.58
N PRO A 575 7.55 4.91 -7.31
CA PRO A 575 7.61 6.10 -8.15
C PRO A 575 8.99 6.78 -8.13
N ILE A 576 9.94 6.29 -7.33
CA ILE A 576 11.33 6.74 -7.32
C ILE A 576 12.31 5.72 -7.93
N ASP A 577 11.85 4.50 -8.22
CA ASP A 577 12.69 3.45 -8.78
C ASP A 577 12.64 3.49 -10.30
N ASP A 578 13.80 3.54 -10.95
CA ASP A 578 13.86 3.45 -12.40
C ASP A 578 13.85 1.98 -12.90
N PRO A 579 13.40 1.72 -14.15
CA PRO A 579 13.32 0.36 -14.70
C PRO A 579 14.62 -0.43 -14.70
N TYR A 580 15.79 0.22 -14.77
CA TYR A 580 17.07 -0.46 -14.84
C TYR A 580 17.56 -0.85 -13.44
N GLN A 581 17.42 0.04 -12.45
CA GLN A 581 17.65 -0.28 -11.04
C GLN A 581 16.78 -1.46 -10.57
N ALA A 582 15.50 -1.43 -10.94
CA ALA A 582 14.55 -2.51 -10.68
C ALA A 582 14.82 -3.80 -11.48
N SER A 583 15.83 -3.82 -12.37
CA SER A 583 16.14 -4.88 -13.34
C SER A 583 14.95 -5.31 -14.24
N LEU A 584 14.10 -4.34 -14.57
CA LEU A 584 12.95 -4.45 -15.47
C LEU A 584 13.23 -3.80 -16.84
N GLY A 585 14.49 -3.56 -17.18
CA GLY A 585 14.89 -2.98 -18.47
C GLY A 585 14.39 -3.77 -19.71
N PHE A 586 14.08 -5.06 -19.56
CA PHE A 586 13.48 -5.89 -20.61
C PHE A 586 12.06 -5.43 -21.00
N ALA A 587 11.37 -4.69 -20.14
CA ALA A 587 10.04 -4.13 -20.36
C ALA A 587 10.07 -2.74 -21.04
N VAL A 588 11.26 -2.22 -21.38
CA VAL A 588 11.44 -0.90 -21.98
C VAL A 588 11.84 -1.03 -23.45
N SER A 589 11.05 -0.44 -24.34
CA SER A 589 11.36 -0.33 -25.76
C SER A 589 11.62 1.11 -26.17
N LEU A 590 12.88 1.55 -26.05
CA LEU A 590 13.31 2.87 -26.55
C LEU A 590 13.20 3.00 -28.09
N LYS A 591 12.93 1.91 -28.81
CA LYS A 591 12.74 1.96 -30.27
C LYS A 591 11.30 2.31 -30.69
N LYS A 592 10.33 2.25 -29.78
CA LYS A 592 8.90 2.43 -30.10
C LYS A 592 8.46 3.90 -30.29
N GLY A 593 9.38 4.84 -30.08
CA GLY A 593 9.07 6.27 -30.07
C GLY A 593 8.86 6.83 -28.67
N ASP A 594 8.17 7.96 -28.58
CA ASP A 594 7.99 8.71 -27.34
C ASP A 594 6.97 8.07 -26.40
N PHE A 595 7.20 8.20 -25.08
CA PHE A 595 6.31 7.78 -24.01
C PHE A 595 6.68 8.50 -22.70
N VAL A 596 5.74 8.56 -21.75
CA VAL A 596 5.98 9.25 -20.47
C VAL A 596 7.20 8.67 -19.75
N GLY A 597 8.14 9.54 -19.37
CA GLY A 597 9.36 9.16 -18.65
C GLY A 597 10.52 8.69 -19.53
N ARG A 598 10.34 8.55 -20.85
CA ARG A 598 11.39 8.10 -21.78
C ARG A 598 12.68 8.89 -21.63
N SER A 599 12.61 10.21 -21.72
CA SER A 599 13.78 11.10 -21.69
C SER A 599 14.56 11.00 -20.36
N ALA A 600 13.88 10.66 -19.27
CA ALA A 600 14.49 10.53 -17.96
C ALA A 600 15.23 9.19 -17.74
N ILE A 601 14.94 8.18 -18.57
CA ILE A 601 15.58 6.85 -18.48
C ILE A 601 16.55 6.56 -19.64
N GLU A 602 16.52 7.37 -20.70
CA GLU A 602 17.46 7.22 -21.82
C GLU A 602 18.90 7.50 -21.34
N GLY A 603 19.78 6.51 -21.51
CA GLY A 603 21.16 6.56 -21.02
C GLY A 603 21.40 5.97 -19.62
N LYS A 604 20.34 5.54 -18.92
CA LYS A 604 20.43 4.91 -17.58
C LYS A 604 20.55 3.39 -17.59
N GLN A 605 20.92 2.78 -18.72
CA GLN A 605 20.99 1.31 -18.85
C GLN A 605 22.03 0.65 -17.93
N ASN A 606 22.96 1.43 -17.35
CA ASN A 606 23.92 0.99 -16.34
C ASN A 606 23.55 1.65 -15.01
N PRO A 607 22.72 1.01 -14.17
CA PRO A 607 22.27 1.61 -12.93
C PRO A 607 23.36 1.56 -11.84
N ASP A 608 23.28 2.47 -10.88
CA ASP A 608 24.16 2.54 -9.71
C ASP A 608 23.78 1.54 -8.60
N ARG A 609 22.52 1.08 -8.61
CA ARG A 609 21.98 0.04 -7.75
C ARG A 609 21.24 -1.00 -8.59
N ARG A 610 21.06 -2.18 -8.02
CA ARG A 610 20.33 -3.26 -8.68
C ARG A 610 19.55 -4.11 -7.69
N GLN A 611 18.41 -4.62 -8.17
CA GLN A 611 17.65 -5.64 -7.48
C GLN A 611 18.41 -6.97 -7.47
N VAL A 612 18.38 -7.65 -6.32
CA VAL A 612 18.94 -8.98 -6.10
C VAL A 612 17.94 -9.90 -5.40
N TYR A 613 18.18 -11.21 -5.52
CA TYR A 613 17.40 -12.25 -4.86
C TYR A 613 18.14 -12.74 -3.63
N ILE A 614 17.45 -12.83 -2.50
CA ILE A 614 18.02 -13.13 -1.20
C ILE A 614 17.43 -14.44 -0.70
N LYS A 615 18.26 -15.30 -0.13
CA LYS A 615 17.85 -16.51 0.59
C LYS A 615 18.68 -16.65 1.85
N LEU A 616 18.04 -16.84 3.00
CA LEU A 616 18.76 -17.19 4.21
C LEU A 616 19.32 -18.60 4.11
N ASP A 617 20.51 -18.81 4.65
CA ASP A 617 21.15 -20.12 4.69
C ASP A 617 20.51 -21.06 5.72
N LYS A 618 19.62 -20.51 6.56
CA LYS A 618 18.85 -21.21 7.59
C LYS A 618 17.34 -21.09 7.32
N PRO A 619 16.54 -22.07 7.75
CA PRO A 619 15.08 -22.02 7.59
C PRO A 619 14.39 -21.00 8.51
N GLU A 620 15.09 -20.47 9.52
CA GLU A 620 14.60 -19.44 10.42
C GLU A 620 15.76 -18.48 10.77
N PRO A 621 15.48 -17.22 11.12
CA PRO A 621 14.17 -16.57 11.25
C PRO A 621 13.49 -16.28 9.89
N LEU A 622 12.24 -15.80 9.94
CA LEU A 622 11.58 -15.18 8.79
C LEU A 622 11.94 -13.70 8.70
N PHE A 623 11.78 -13.12 7.52
CA PHE A 623 11.86 -11.68 7.28
C PHE A 623 10.75 -11.28 6.30
N VAL A 624 10.31 -10.02 6.33
CA VAL A 624 9.11 -9.57 5.60
C VAL A 624 9.44 -8.41 4.65
N HIS A 625 10.07 -7.33 5.15
CA HIS A 625 10.57 -6.19 4.39
C HIS A 625 11.34 -5.24 5.32
N ASP A 626 12.14 -4.33 4.73
CA ASP A 626 12.97 -3.32 5.39
C ASP A 626 14.08 -3.85 6.31
N GLU A 627 14.32 -5.17 6.34
CA GLU A 627 15.50 -5.73 7.00
C GLU A 627 16.78 -5.23 6.33
N SER A 628 17.81 -4.96 7.14
CA SER A 628 19.06 -4.40 6.61
C SER A 628 19.89 -5.49 5.94
N ILE A 629 20.44 -5.18 4.76
CA ILE A 629 21.44 -6.02 4.09
C ILE A 629 22.82 -5.49 4.46
N LEU A 630 23.63 -6.34 5.07
CA LEU A 630 24.99 -6.01 5.51
C LEU A 630 26.04 -6.73 4.68
N LEU A 631 27.13 -6.03 4.43
CA LEU A 631 28.39 -6.55 3.90
C LEU A 631 29.53 -6.04 4.79
N ASP A 632 30.34 -6.94 5.33
CA ASP A 632 31.46 -6.62 6.23
C ASP A 632 31.06 -5.69 7.40
N GLY A 633 29.87 -5.92 7.97
CA GLY A 633 29.31 -5.15 9.08
C GLY A 633 28.72 -3.78 8.70
N LYS A 634 28.74 -3.41 7.42
CA LYS A 634 28.15 -2.16 6.92
C LYS A 634 26.83 -2.41 6.23
N ILE A 635 25.83 -1.57 6.49
CA ILE A 635 24.56 -1.60 5.76
C ILE A 635 24.80 -1.11 4.34
N ILE A 636 24.48 -1.94 3.36
CA ILE A 636 24.61 -1.62 1.92
C ILE A 636 23.25 -1.52 1.22
N GLY A 637 22.17 -1.98 1.85
CA GLY A 637 20.85 -2.02 1.27
C GLY A 637 19.80 -2.50 2.26
N HIS A 638 18.61 -2.78 1.75
CA HIS A 638 17.52 -3.36 2.51
C HIS A 638 16.75 -4.38 1.67
N VAL A 639 16.05 -5.26 2.35
CA VAL A 639 15.06 -6.18 1.78
C VAL A 639 13.82 -5.38 1.38
N THR A 640 13.35 -5.53 0.14
CA THR A 640 12.13 -4.88 -0.38
C THR A 640 10.89 -5.76 -0.20
N SER A 641 11.04 -7.07 -0.38
CA SER A 641 10.00 -8.08 -0.13
C SER A 641 10.61 -9.34 0.46
N GLY A 642 9.90 -9.98 1.38
CA GLY A 642 10.29 -11.22 2.05
C GLY A 642 9.12 -12.17 2.19
N SER A 643 9.41 -13.46 2.05
CA SER A 643 8.46 -14.56 2.21
C SER A 643 9.22 -15.84 2.56
N TYR A 644 8.52 -16.97 2.63
CA TYR A 644 9.15 -18.28 2.77
C TYR A 644 9.12 -19.05 1.44
N GLY A 645 10.29 -19.36 0.92
CA GLY A 645 10.43 -20.18 -0.28
C GLY A 645 10.25 -21.64 0.06
N HIS A 646 9.02 -22.15 -0.02
CA HIS A 646 8.71 -23.55 0.30
C HIS A 646 9.39 -24.56 -0.62
N THR A 647 9.70 -24.19 -1.87
CA THR A 647 10.46 -25.05 -2.79
C THR A 647 11.94 -25.06 -2.46
N ILE A 648 12.48 -23.91 -2.05
CA ILE A 648 13.92 -23.73 -1.80
C ILE A 648 14.33 -23.92 -0.33
N GLY A 649 13.37 -24.10 0.58
CA GLY A 649 13.58 -24.53 1.96
C GLY A 649 14.08 -23.46 2.94
N GLY A 650 13.75 -22.18 2.72
CA GLY A 650 14.15 -21.10 3.64
C GLY A 650 13.48 -19.76 3.36
N ALA A 651 13.61 -18.82 4.30
CA ALA A 651 13.18 -17.45 4.11
C ALA A 651 13.94 -16.82 2.93
N CYS A 652 13.22 -16.18 2.03
CA CYS A 652 13.76 -15.61 0.81
C CYS A 652 13.03 -14.33 0.43
N GLY A 653 13.62 -13.57 -0.48
CA GLY A 653 13.14 -12.25 -0.77
C GLY A 653 13.88 -11.56 -1.90
N LEU A 654 13.57 -10.29 -2.02
CA LEU A 654 14.15 -9.33 -2.94
C LEU A 654 14.80 -8.22 -2.11
N GLY A 655 15.89 -7.65 -2.61
CA GLY A 655 16.47 -6.45 -2.02
C GLY A 655 17.29 -5.65 -3.02
N ASN A 656 17.67 -4.43 -2.64
CA ASN A 656 18.40 -3.50 -3.50
C ASN A 656 19.78 -3.18 -2.93
N ILE A 657 20.83 -3.48 -3.70
CA ILE A 657 22.24 -3.25 -3.33
C ILE A 657 22.96 -2.39 -4.39
N PRO A 658 24.13 -1.78 -4.07
CA PRO A 658 24.95 -1.10 -5.07
C PRO A 658 25.38 -2.05 -6.18
N ALA A 659 25.40 -1.55 -7.42
CA ALA A 659 25.55 -2.39 -8.61
C ALA A 659 26.95 -3.04 -8.72
N ASP A 660 27.97 -2.42 -8.14
CA ASP A 660 29.36 -2.88 -8.13
C ASP A 660 29.64 -3.97 -7.09
N VAL A 661 28.69 -4.26 -6.19
CA VAL A 661 28.82 -5.30 -5.17
C VAL A 661 28.63 -6.70 -5.79
N PRO A 662 29.63 -7.61 -5.70
CA PRO A 662 29.51 -8.96 -6.23
C PRO A 662 28.53 -9.83 -5.43
N ALA A 663 27.67 -10.58 -6.11
CA ALA A 663 26.70 -11.48 -5.47
C ALA A 663 27.34 -12.64 -4.67
N GLY A 664 28.61 -12.98 -4.92
CA GLY A 664 29.35 -14.01 -4.19
C GLY A 664 29.97 -13.55 -2.86
N SER A 665 29.63 -12.36 -2.38
CA SER A 665 30.17 -11.80 -1.13
C SER A 665 29.51 -12.42 0.12
N ASN A 666 30.11 -12.20 1.29
CA ASN A 666 29.56 -12.69 2.57
C ASN A 666 28.49 -11.73 3.09
N PHE A 667 27.23 -11.93 2.69
CA PHE A 667 26.12 -11.11 3.12
C PHE A 667 25.49 -11.58 4.42
N ILE A 668 24.99 -10.62 5.19
CA ILE A 668 24.22 -10.84 6.42
C ILE A 668 22.92 -10.06 6.32
N ILE A 669 21.81 -10.66 6.72
CA ILE A 669 20.54 -9.96 6.92
C ILE A 669 20.34 -9.74 8.42
N ASP A 670 20.04 -8.51 8.82
CA ASP A 670 19.63 -8.18 10.20
C ASP A 670 18.12 -8.40 10.34
N CYS A 671 17.75 -9.57 10.87
CA CYS A 671 16.37 -9.98 11.11
C CYS A 671 16.01 -9.68 12.57
N ALA A 672 15.47 -8.48 12.83
CA ALA A 672 15.07 -8.01 14.16
C ALA A 672 16.20 -8.11 15.22
N GLY A 673 17.43 -7.77 14.85
CA GLY A 673 18.61 -7.86 15.71
C GLY A 673 19.33 -9.20 15.64
N VAL A 674 18.77 -10.20 14.95
CA VAL A 674 19.42 -11.49 14.69
C VAL A 674 20.16 -11.40 13.35
N LEU A 675 21.49 -11.46 13.40
CA LEU A 675 22.34 -11.43 12.22
C LEU A 675 22.43 -12.83 11.59
N VAL A 676 21.95 -12.96 10.35
CA VAL A 676 21.85 -14.26 9.67
C VAL A 676 22.58 -14.24 8.33
N PRO A 677 23.49 -15.19 8.08
CA PRO A 677 24.11 -15.35 6.77
C PRO A 677 23.06 -15.59 5.67
N ALA A 678 23.27 -14.95 4.52
CA ALA A 678 22.39 -15.08 3.38
C ALA A 678 23.16 -15.22 2.07
N THR A 679 22.61 -16.06 1.20
CA THR A 679 23.03 -16.17 -0.19
C THR A 679 22.29 -15.11 -1.02
N ILE A 680 23.03 -14.31 -1.77
CA ILE A 680 22.48 -13.34 -2.73
C ILE A 680 22.75 -13.82 -4.16
N SER A 681 21.77 -13.65 -5.05
CA SER A 681 21.83 -14.05 -6.45
C SER A 681 21.35 -12.93 -7.39
N ASP A 682 21.86 -12.94 -8.62
CA ASP A 682 21.47 -12.03 -9.71
C ASP A 682 20.32 -12.59 -10.56
N VAL A 683 20.00 -13.86 -10.35
CA VAL A 683 18.88 -14.56 -10.98
C VAL A 683 18.00 -15.22 -9.92
N PRO A 684 16.70 -15.40 -10.18
CA PRO A 684 15.80 -16.05 -9.23
C PRO A 684 16.29 -17.45 -8.86
N PHE A 685 16.04 -17.87 -7.61
CA PHE A 685 16.41 -19.20 -7.15
C PHE A 685 15.57 -20.31 -7.80
N TYR A 686 14.41 -19.95 -8.37
CA TYR A 686 13.51 -20.90 -9.03
C TYR A 686 13.39 -20.65 -10.53
N ASP A 687 13.66 -21.68 -11.34
CA ASP A 687 13.50 -21.69 -12.81
C ASP A 687 13.99 -20.38 -13.49
N PRO A 688 15.26 -19.98 -13.32
CA PRO A 688 15.77 -18.69 -13.80
C PRO A 688 15.71 -18.53 -15.33
N THR A 689 15.60 -19.63 -16.07
CA THR A 689 15.50 -19.64 -17.55
C THR A 689 14.05 -19.58 -18.06
N ASN A 690 13.06 -19.62 -17.16
CA ASN A 690 11.64 -19.71 -17.49
C ASN A 690 11.29 -20.95 -18.33
N ALA A 691 11.98 -22.07 -18.13
CA ALA A 691 11.75 -23.30 -18.88
C ALA A 691 10.39 -23.92 -18.53
N LYS A 692 10.00 -23.94 -17.25
CA LYS A 692 8.71 -24.46 -16.80
C LYS A 692 7.55 -23.60 -17.27
N LEU A 693 7.69 -22.28 -17.15
CA LEU A 693 6.71 -21.30 -17.61
C LEU A 693 6.40 -21.42 -19.12
N LYS A 694 7.42 -21.76 -19.93
CA LYS A 694 7.32 -21.86 -21.39
C LYS A 694 7.06 -23.28 -21.91
N SER A 695 6.96 -24.28 -21.02
CA SER A 695 6.77 -25.70 -21.35
C SER A 695 5.41 -26.04 -21.94
#